data_AF-A0A352DR37-F1
#
_entry.id   AF-A0A352DR37-F1
#
_cell.length_a   1.000
_cell.length_b   1.000
_cell.length_c   1.000
_cell.angle_alpha   90.00
_cell.angle_beta   90.00
_cell.angle_gamma   90.00
#
_symmetry.space_group_name_H-M   'P 1'
#
loop_
_entity.id
_entity.type
_entity.pdbx_description
1 polymer ?
#
loop_
_entity_poly.entity_id
_entity_poly.type
_entity_poly.pdbx_seq_one_letter_code
_entity_poly.pdbx_strand_id
1 'polypeptide(L)'
;MDKPYNIQETELCKQCLNSTFRSGIIGRIRRESTDDSCNNSVRSEPMTHIKRILAAATSLLLVPVCGTMPVSAEEENGLVRSDISYEESVETILNPGAGYTTTPWYRLAPGEVKSVDRSGSVVLFFIYIGAYSSGANGERLQTQEGKEVYSEGTDYDLDECFFESLRGSFENCRKNGSMIALRFRYDENGYDDPEPAAFDQVLRHIQQIKDSGILEEYADILAFVESGMVGKWGEQHGGKYVTTDYKAQVLDAFIDAVPEPVPVTVRTPDTFAKWIGVSRSDLPDYEAALEGRELTDEQKHRLTHAYRVGLYNDGYMGSNSDLGTYADREKETAWLNRQCVTAYYGGEFSGNISFAQQYDTYLPENAIPEMYRTHLSYINANIFQLYKDYTFGKEYDVEGADNSAYYGQSVFQFVRDHIGYRFVLRDAQLTGSVPQGGDMEFRLKIENTGFANPIPDTKAYLLLERDGEYISCPLKTVDANKWASCTVSDISGTVSLPGGLPEGEWRVYLRLQMGDNTFDQDRLRTVHFANKDIWNVPLGANFIGKVTVTGSDSSSRTFTEKGMPAEKDVVMRTVRGHIVPDGIRSEGEWTEDMLIGENGDNKVYMTADENNIYIMGQLPDNGDGPVYNLRLTREDGESYWLYYSPNGYVYFNHGDHAGDSCKHTGRTAEFTVPLSMLGLEPGTELKQIRLFLQDSAHDWEVLGEVNSEPCTVPSDFRVFTGCTDVVLGEGDTYTAEPLVTLDGAKYQWYKDGKEIEGADTKQYTVSDAGTYSVRITAANGGERTVDMVRVHRSQGQAPEYFCGDANLDGRINVSDAVAVLQYAANRVKYPLSEQGLVNADVDGVTGITGSDAIVIQQVDAGVIKQAELPLVQ
;
A
#
# COMPACT_ATOMS: atom_id res chain seq x y z
N MET A 1 38.29 -32.03 -20.60
CA MET A 1 39.50 -31.19 -20.76
C MET A 1 39.02 -29.86 -21.33
N ASP A 2 38.55 -28.96 -20.47
CA ASP A 2 37.68 -27.88 -20.91
C ASP A 2 38.14 -26.57 -20.26
N LYS A 3 38.14 -25.50 -21.03
CA LYS A 3 38.42 -24.14 -20.55
C LYS A 3 37.11 -23.36 -20.54
N PRO A 4 36.79 -22.60 -19.48
CA PRO A 4 35.65 -21.69 -19.51
C PRO A 4 35.87 -20.62 -20.60
N TYR A 5 34.77 -20.19 -21.22
CA TYR A 5 34.78 -19.03 -22.11
C TYR A 5 35.04 -17.76 -21.30
N ASN A 6 35.89 -16.89 -21.84
CA ASN A 6 36.23 -15.60 -21.22
C ASN A 6 35.35 -14.52 -21.85
N ILE A 7 34.25 -14.16 -21.19
CA ILE A 7 33.40 -13.05 -21.63
C ILE A 7 34.12 -11.75 -21.27
N GLN A 8 34.62 -11.05 -22.29
CA GLN A 8 35.09 -9.67 -22.13
C GLN A 8 33.87 -8.75 -22.11
N GLU A 9 33.55 -8.20 -20.94
CA GLU A 9 32.61 -7.08 -20.83
C GLU A 9 33.09 -5.90 -21.69
N THR A 10 32.18 -5.25 -22.40
CA THR A 10 32.49 -4.14 -23.31
C THR A 10 32.84 -2.86 -22.55
N GLU A 11 33.93 -2.22 -22.97
CA GLU A 11 34.63 -1.18 -22.21
C GLU A 11 34.01 0.23 -22.33
N LEU A 12 32.71 0.34 -22.03
CA LEU A 12 31.96 1.61 -22.08
C LEU A 12 31.37 2.06 -20.72
N CYS A 13 31.02 1.15 -19.82
CA CYS A 13 30.38 1.50 -18.54
C CYS A 13 31.36 1.91 -17.42
N LYS A 14 32.45 2.65 -17.73
CA LYS A 14 33.50 3.02 -16.75
C LYS A 14 33.93 4.50 -16.74
N GLN A 15 33.43 5.37 -17.64
CA GLN A 15 33.87 6.77 -17.69
C GLN A 15 33.04 7.77 -16.84
N CYS A 16 31.86 7.40 -16.34
CA CYS A 16 31.01 8.32 -15.56
C CYS A 16 31.10 8.14 -14.02
N LEU A 17 31.88 7.18 -13.50
CA LEU A 17 31.89 6.81 -12.07
C LEU A 17 33.27 6.76 -11.40
N ASN A 18 34.35 7.19 -12.07
CA ASN A 18 35.73 7.12 -11.52
C ASN A 18 36.56 8.39 -11.78
N SER A 19 36.08 9.54 -11.30
CA SER A 19 36.83 10.82 -11.34
C SER A 19 36.91 11.56 -9.99
N THR A 20 36.54 10.91 -8.88
CA THR A 20 36.61 11.48 -7.52
C THR A 20 37.31 10.51 -6.56
N PHE A 21 38.24 11.00 -5.72
CA PHE A 21 39.03 10.25 -4.71
C PHE A 21 39.81 9.01 -5.23
N ARG A 22 41.13 9.03 -5.46
CA ARG A 22 42.20 9.33 -4.49
C ARG A 22 43.57 9.43 -5.20
N SER A 23 44.38 10.43 -4.87
CA SER A 23 45.86 10.29 -4.81
C SER A 23 46.52 11.50 -4.15
N GLY A 24 46.50 11.53 -2.81
CA GLY A 24 47.36 12.40 -2.03
C GLY A 24 48.08 11.58 -0.96
N ILE A 25 49.41 11.52 -0.99
CA ILE A 25 50.23 11.10 0.15
C ILE A 25 51.65 11.72 0.08
N ILE A 26 51.90 12.60 1.06
CA ILE A 26 53.13 12.80 1.82
C ILE A 26 54.48 12.95 1.05
N GLY A 27 55.07 14.15 1.16
CA GLY A 27 56.32 14.23 1.93
C GLY A 27 57.46 15.13 1.42
N ARG A 28 57.66 16.28 2.10
CA ARG A 28 58.93 16.56 2.80
C ARG A 28 58.88 17.78 3.74
N ILE A 29 59.72 17.70 4.77
CA ILE A 29 59.97 18.75 5.77
C ILE A 29 60.93 19.80 5.20
N ARG A 30 60.64 21.08 5.41
CA ARG A 30 61.67 22.08 5.77
C ARG A 30 61.08 23.23 6.59
N ARG A 31 61.87 23.70 7.56
CA ARG A 31 61.66 24.98 8.24
C ARG A 31 62.22 26.09 7.35
N GLU A 32 61.65 27.28 7.43
CA GLU A 32 62.42 28.52 7.57
C GLU A 32 61.56 29.59 8.26
N SER A 33 62.21 30.63 8.80
CA SER A 33 61.63 31.51 9.83
C SER A 33 62.13 32.94 9.72
N THR A 34 61.19 33.89 9.73
CA THR A 34 61.33 35.32 10.11
C THR A 34 59.90 35.82 10.37
N ASP A 35 59.52 36.37 11.53
CA ASP A 35 60.02 37.57 12.24
C ASP A 35 59.84 38.88 11.45
N ASP A 36 58.71 39.56 11.69
CA ASP A 36 58.60 40.89 12.31
C ASP A 36 57.11 41.15 12.62
N SER A 37 56.65 41.52 13.83
CA SER A 37 56.77 42.83 14.52
C SER A 37 56.09 43.98 13.75
N CYS A 38 55.27 44.87 14.32
CA CYS A 38 54.95 45.27 15.71
C CYS A 38 53.44 45.60 15.86
N ASN A 39 52.82 45.98 16.98
CA ASN A 39 52.96 45.87 18.45
C ASN A 39 52.13 47.04 19.08
N ASN A 40 51.64 46.90 20.32
CA ASN A 40 50.87 47.88 21.14
C ASN A 40 49.41 48.17 20.68
N SER A 41 48.34 47.99 21.49
CA SER A 41 48.02 48.38 22.89
C SER A 41 47.47 49.82 22.99
N VAL A 42 46.44 50.17 23.79
CA VAL A 42 46.25 50.02 25.26
C VAL A 42 44.77 50.21 25.68
N ARG A 43 44.25 49.41 26.64
CA ARG A 43 43.21 49.61 27.73
C ARG A 43 41.97 50.55 27.50
N SER A 44 40.89 50.58 28.30
CA SER A 44 40.67 50.17 29.71
C SER A 44 39.20 49.88 30.07
N GLU A 45 38.98 48.76 30.78
CA GLU A 45 38.17 48.52 32.01
C GLU A 45 36.79 49.18 32.32
N PRO A 46 35.96 48.53 33.19
CA PRO A 46 34.52 48.78 33.30
C PRO A 46 34.09 49.56 34.57
N MET A 47 32.78 49.78 34.74
CA MET A 47 32.22 50.02 36.09
C MET A 47 30.81 49.46 36.28
N THR A 48 30.56 48.95 37.49
CA THR A 48 29.25 48.54 38.04
C THR A 48 28.51 49.78 38.63
N HIS A 49 27.33 49.76 39.28
CA HIS A 49 26.88 48.88 40.38
C HIS A 49 25.50 49.32 40.96
N ILE A 50 24.87 48.49 41.82
CA ILE A 50 24.04 48.88 43.02
C ILE A 50 22.62 49.47 42.75
N LYS A 51 21.50 49.19 43.46
CA LYS A 51 20.98 48.26 44.54
C LYS A 51 19.40 48.39 44.52
N ARG A 52 18.49 47.74 45.29
CA ARG A 52 18.50 46.84 46.49
C ARG A 52 17.16 46.05 46.67
N ILE A 53 17.22 44.79 47.11
CA ILE A 53 16.43 44.10 48.19
C ILE A 53 14.92 44.40 48.37
N LEU A 54 14.09 43.35 48.30
CA LEU A 54 13.52 42.69 49.50
C LEU A 54 13.28 41.19 49.28
N ALA A 55 13.10 40.41 50.36
CA ALA A 55 13.01 38.95 50.32
C ALA A 55 12.14 38.39 51.47
N ALA A 56 11.54 37.22 51.24
CA ALA A 56 11.02 36.33 52.27
C ALA A 56 11.09 34.88 51.74
N ALA A 57 11.45 33.93 52.60
CA ALA A 57 11.43 32.50 52.29
C ALA A 57 10.91 31.73 53.50
N THR A 58 9.99 30.79 53.26
CA THR A 58 9.49 29.85 54.27
C THR A 58 9.20 28.52 53.60
N SER A 59 9.99 27.52 53.94
CA SER A 59 9.80 26.13 53.54
C SER A 59 8.69 25.48 54.36
N LEU A 60 7.87 24.60 53.76
CA LEU A 60 7.40 23.37 54.44
C LEU A 60 6.76 22.34 53.48
N LEU A 61 7.26 21.10 53.55
CA LEU A 61 6.61 19.80 53.29
C LEU A 61 5.92 19.49 51.94
N LEU A 62 6.13 18.24 51.50
CA LEU A 62 5.44 17.60 50.37
C LEU A 62 4.03 17.14 50.78
N VAL A 63 3.07 17.29 49.87
CA VAL A 63 1.90 16.40 49.71
C VAL A 63 1.69 16.20 48.21
N PRO A 64 1.57 14.98 47.68
CA PRO A 64 1.22 14.77 46.28
C PRO A 64 -0.27 15.04 46.09
N VAL A 65 -0.62 16.20 45.53
CA VAL A 65 -1.95 16.44 44.98
C VAL A 65 -2.02 15.73 43.63
N CYS A 66 -2.99 14.82 43.47
CA CYS A 66 -3.25 14.17 42.18
C CYS A 66 -3.72 15.25 41.20
N GLY A 67 -2.88 15.60 40.23
CA GLY A 67 -3.19 16.59 39.22
C GLY A 67 -4.15 16.00 38.20
N THR A 68 -5.44 16.29 38.36
CA THR A 68 -6.45 16.04 37.32
C THR A 68 -6.02 16.75 36.04
N MET A 69 -5.81 16.01 34.96
CA MET A 69 -5.57 16.60 33.65
C MET A 69 -6.76 17.48 33.22
N PRO A 70 -6.52 18.61 32.53
CA PRO A 70 -7.60 19.45 32.04
C PRO A 70 -8.32 18.74 30.90
N VAL A 71 -9.53 18.24 31.15
CA VAL A 71 -10.46 17.87 30.08
C VAL A 71 -10.82 19.14 29.32
N SER A 72 -10.28 19.30 28.12
CA SER A 72 -10.69 20.36 27.18
C SER A 72 -12.04 20.00 26.59
N ALA A 73 -13.12 20.41 27.26
CA ALA A 73 -14.48 20.18 26.81
C ALA A 73 -14.90 21.21 25.75
N GLU A 74 -15.23 20.73 24.55
CA GLU A 74 -16.17 21.37 23.64
C GLU A 74 -16.90 20.27 22.84
N GLU A 75 -17.72 19.48 23.56
CA GLU A 75 -18.56 18.44 22.98
C GLU A 75 -19.77 19.05 22.24
N GLU A 76 -19.67 19.19 20.92
CA GLU A 76 -20.86 19.17 20.05
C GLU A 76 -20.99 17.78 19.40
N ASN A 77 -22.11 17.11 19.67
CA ASN A 77 -22.54 15.82 19.05
C ASN A 77 -21.75 14.54 19.43
N GLY A 78 -20.93 14.55 20.48
CA GLY A 78 -20.29 13.32 21.00
C GLY A 78 -19.16 12.74 20.11
N LEU A 79 -18.65 13.54 19.18
CA LEU A 79 -17.39 13.28 18.50
C LEU A 79 -16.23 13.64 19.45
N VAL A 80 -15.21 12.77 19.48
CA VAL A 80 -13.99 12.93 20.27
C VAL A 80 -12.83 13.12 19.30
N ARG A 81 -12.03 14.18 19.49
CA ARG A 81 -10.79 14.39 18.73
C ARG A 81 -9.75 13.33 19.11
N SER A 82 -9.11 12.73 18.11
CA SER A 82 -8.09 11.70 18.33
C SER A 82 -6.77 12.28 18.85
N ASP A 83 -6.12 11.53 19.75
CA ASP A 83 -4.79 11.83 20.30
C ASP A 83 -3.71 11.32 19.31
N ILE A 84 -3.36 12.18 18.34
CA ILE A 84 -2.52 11.87 17.17
C ILE A 84 -1.61 13.06 16.84
N SER A 85 -0.41 12.79 16.30
CA SER A 85 0.46 13.83 15.73
C SER A 85 -0.10 14.37 14.42
N TYR A 86 -0.72 15.56 14.47
CA TYR A 86 -1.17 16.32 13.29
C TYR A 86 -0.05 17.17 12.62
N GLU A 87 1.19 17.04 13.10
CA GLU A 87 2.40 17.54 12.44
C GLU A 87 2.81 16.60 11.29
N GLU A 88 3.29 17.19 10.19
CA GLU A 88 3.93 16.43 9.12
C GLU A 88 5.26 15.79 9.61
N SER A 89 5.49 14.53 9.22
CA SER A 89 6.77 13.84 9.35
C SER A 89 7.66 14.15 8.14
N VAL A 90 8.96 14.39 8.36
CA VAL A 90 9.96 14.56 7.27
C VAL A 90 10.53 13.22 6.76
N GLU A 91 9.81 12.14 7.00
CA GLU A 91 10.16 10.78 6.60
C GLU A 91 9.98 10.54 5.10
N THR A 92 10.87 9.73 4.52
CA THR A 92 10.80 9.29 3.13
C THR A 92 9.75 8.21 2.97
N ILE A 93 8.60 8.57 2.42
CA ILE A 93 7.46 7.67 2.20
C ILE A 93 7.33 7.39 0.70
N LEU A 94 7.20 6.12 0.33
CA LEU A 94 7.09 5.67 -1.06
C LEU A 94 5.64 5.24 -1.35
N ASN A 95 4.79 6.20 -1.68
CA ASN A 95 3.38 5.97 -1.99
C ASN A 95 3.18 5.44 -3.43
N PRO A 96 2.23 4.51 -3.66
CA PRO A 96 2.09 3.78 -4.93
C PRO A 96 1.80 4.69 -6.13
N GLY A 97 2.37 4.33 -7.29
CA GLY A 97 2.16 5.03 -8.56
C GLY A 97 2.96 6.33 -8.70
N ALA A 98 3.74 6.75 -7.69
CA ALA A 98 4.39 8.05 -7.68
C ALA A 98 5.83 8.03 -7.14
N GLY A 99 6.52 9.17 -7.18
CA GLY A 99 7.88 9.32 -6.65
C GLY A 99 8.96 8.89 -7.64
N TYR A 100 10.03 8.27 -7.13
CA TYR A 100 11.12 7.75 -7.96
C TYR A 100 10.72 6.45 -8.68
N THR A 101 11.03 6.32 -9.97
CA THR A 101 10.81 5.07 -10.71
C THR A 101 11.95 4.07 -10.54
N THR A 102 11.63 2.81 -10.27
CA THR A 102 12.55 1.70 -10.50
C THR A 102 12.52 1.34 -11.99
N THR A 103 13.60 1.59 -12.73
CA THR A 103 13.57 1.56 -14.21
C THR A 103 14.36 0.39 -14.80
N PRO A 104 13.76 -0.81 -15.00
CA PRO A 104 14.43 -1.92 -15.68
C PRO A 104 14.62 -1.66 -17.18
N TRP A 105 15.84 -1.84 -17.65
CA TRP A 105 16.21 -1.81 -19.07
C TRP A 105 15.97 -3.21 -19.66
N TYR A 106 14.84 -3.38 -20.35
CA TYR A 106 14.26 -4.68 -20.61
C TYR A 106 14.33 -5.04 -22.10
N ARG A 107 15.44 -5.66 -22.52
CA ARG A 107 15.58 -6.25 -23.87
C ARG A 107 14.72 -7.51 -23.98
N LEU A 108 13.91 -7.56 -25.04
CA LEU A 108 13.22 -8.74 -25.54
C LEU A 108 13.55 -8.95 -27.03
N ALA A 109 13.50 -10.20 -27.49
CA ALA A 109 13.82 -10.61 -28.87
C ALA A 109 12.94 -11.78 -29.33
N PRO A 110 12.77 -12.00 -30.65
CA PRO A 110 11.94 -13.10 -31.16
C PRO A 110 12.37 -14.47 -30.59
N GLY A 111 11.41 -15.17 -29.99
CA GLY A 111 11.61 -16.47 -29.35
C GLY A 111 12.33 -16.46 -27.99
N GLU A 112 12.62 -15.30 -27.38
CA GLU A 112 13.19 -15.19 -26.03
C GLU A 112 12.07 -15.04 -24.99
N VAL A 113 11.92 -16.02 -24.08
CA VAL A 113 11.07 -15.91 -22.89
C VAL A 113 11.93 -15.54 -21.68
N LYS A 114 11.63 -14.40 -21.05
CA LYS A 114 12.43 -13.83 -19.96
C LYS A 114 11.62 -12.81 -19.16
N SER A 115 11.27 -13.14 -17.93
CA SER A 115 10.74 -12.20 -16.95
C SER A 115 11.84 -11.35 -16.29
N VAL A 116 11.43 -10.33 -15.54
CA VAL A 116 12.25 -9.57 -14.60
C VAL A 116 11.45 -9.41 -13.31
N ASP A 117 12.08 -9.51 -12.14
CA ASP A 117 11.50 -9.02 -10.89
C ASP A 117 12.12 -7.65 -10.53
N ARG A 118 11.25 -6.69 -10.23
CA ARG A 118 11.58 -5.33 -9.76
C ARG A 118 10.47 -4.81 -8.88
N SER A 119 10.86 -4.15 -7.79
CA SER A 119 9.97 -3.49 -6.85
C SER A 119 10.20 -1.98 -6.78
N GLY A 120 9.16 -1.24 -6.45
CA GLY A 120 9.16 0.21 -6.25
C GLY A 120 7.74 0.75 -6.10
N SER A 121 7.58 2.03 -5.74
CA SER A 121 6.27 2.68 -5.79
C SER A 121 5.69 2.67 -7.21
N VAL A 122 6.57 2.88 -8.21
CA VAL A 122 6.30 2.70 -9.63
C VAL A 122 7.53 2.10 -10.34
N VAL A 123 7.31 1.07 -11.16
CA VAL A 123 8.34 0.39 -11.96
C VAL A 123 8.16 0.80 -13.43
N LEU A 124 9.07 1.61 -13.96
CA LEU A 124 9.03 2.11 -15.34
C LEU A 124 9.82 1.19 -16.28
N PHE A 125 9.15 0.27 -16.94
CA PHE A 125 9.78 -0.66 -17.87
C PHE A 125 10.19 0.03 -19.17
N PHE A 126 11.50 0.13 -19.39
CA PHE A 126 12.08 0.57 -20.66
C PHE A 126 12.25 -0.65 -21.58
N ILE A 127 11.15 -1.04 -22.23
CA ILE A 127 11.02 -2.25 -23.06
C ILE A 127 11.69 -2.01 -24.41
N TYR A 128 12.88 -2.57 -24.58
CA TYR A 128 13.61 -2.53 -25.85
C TYR A 128 13.13 -3.66 -26.76
N ILE A 129 12.55 -3.25 -27.89
CA ILE A 129 12.04 -4.12 -28.97
C ILE A 129 12.84 -3.95 -30.27
N GLY A 130 14.05 -3.39 -30.22
CA GLY A 130 14.89 -3.19 -31.42
C GLY A 130 15.23 -4.48 -32.15
N ALA A 131 15.20 -5.64 -31.46
CA ALA A 131 15.32 -6.96 -32.08
C ALA A 131 14.21 -7.28 -33.11
N TYR A 132 13.08 -6.56 -33.06
CA TYR A 132 11.95 -6.67 -33.99
C TYR A 132 11.97 -5.63 -35.13
N SER A 133 13.02 -4.80 -35.21
CA SER A 133 13.12 -3.69 -36.18
C SER A 133 14.38 -3.78 -37.05
N SER A 134 14.19 -3.70 -38.37
CA SER A 134 15.26 -3.57 -39.36
C SER A 134 16.14 -2.33 -39.19
N GLY A 135 15.68 -1.29 -38.49
CA GLY A 135 16.49 -0.12 -38.10
C GLY A 135 17.44 -0.35 -36.92
N ALA A 136 17.24 -1.43 -36.15
CA ALA A 136 18.01 -1.71 -34.94
C ALA A 136 18.67 -3.10 -34.85
N ASN A 137 18.19 -4.12 -35.59
CA ASN A 137 18.71 -5.50 -35.53
C ASN A 137 19.69 -5.89 -36.66
N GLY A 138 20.10 -4.95 -37.51
CA GLY A 138 21.08 -5.14 -38.57
C GLY A 138 22.54 -4.94 -38.13
N GLU A 139 23.48 -5.02 -39.07
CA GLU A 139 24.93 -4.95 -38.78
C GLU A 139 25.48 -3.53 -38.87
N ARG A 140 26.11 -3.04 -37.79
CA ARG A 140 26.91 -1.80 -37.78
C ARG A 140 28.38 -2.11 -38.06
N LEU A 141 28.86 -1.74 -39.25
CA LEU A 141 30.21 -2.03 -39.72
C LEU A 141 31.06 -0.77 -39.82
N GLN A 142 32.24 -0.78 -39.21
CA GLN A 142 33.22 0.30 -39.34
C GLN A 142 34.02 0.15 -40.64
N THR A 143 33.96 1.16 -41.50
CA THR A 143 34.76 1.21 -42.74
C THR A 143 36.24 1.48 -42.45
N GLN A 144 37.11 1.23 -43.44
CA GLN A 144 38.56 1.51 -43.33
C GLN A 144 38.89 3.00 -43.12
N GLU A 145 37.91 3.90 -43.32
CA GLU A 145 38.03 5.34 -43.13
C GLU A 145 37.49 5.81 -41.76
N GLY A 146 37.06 4.89 -40.89
CA GLY A 146 36.49 5.21 -39.57
C GLY A 146 35.06 5.77 -39.60
N LYS A 147 34.36 5.61 -40.74
CA LYS A 147 32.93 5.89 -40.86
C LYS A 147 32.13 4.61 -40.61
N GLU A 148 31.10 4.69 -39.77
CA GLU A 148 30.12 3.62 -39.62
C GLU A 148 29.20 3.52 -40.85
N VAL A 149 28.91 2.28 -41.26
CA VAL A 149 27.90 1.94 -42.26
C VAL A 149 26.98 0.89 -41.63
N TYR A 150 25.69 1.17 -41.62
CA TYR A 150 24.67 0.23 -41.20
C TYR A 150 24.17 -0.58 -42.40
N SER A 151 24.08 -1.90 -42.25
CA SER A 151 23.28 -2.76 -43.11
C SER A 151 21.93 -2.98 -42.43
N GLU A 152 20.84 -2.63 -43.10
CA GLU A 152 19.49 -2.87 -42.58
C GLU A 152 19.27 -4.36 -42.26
N GLY A 153 18.54 -4.62 -41.19
CA GLY A 153 18.21 -5.96 -40.71
C GLY A 153 16.88 -6.47 -41.28
N THR A 154 15.95 -6.86 -40.41
CA THR A 154 14.63 -7.38 -40.82
C THR A 154 13.56 -7.02 -39.79
N ASP A 155 12.38 -6.60 -40.26
CA ASP A 155 11.22 -6.34 -39.40
C ASP A 155 10.53 -7.64 -39.00
N TYR A 156 10.06 -7.74 -37.76
CA TYR A 156 9.34 -8.89 -37.22
C TYR A 156 8.11 -8.43 -36.42
N ASP A 157 6.97 -9.10 -36.60
CA ASP A 157 5.83 -8.97 -35.69
C ASP A 157 6.23 -9.45 -34.28
N LEU A 158 5.65 -8.84 -33.24
CA LEU A 158 5.79 -9.29 -31.84
C LEU A 158 5.21 -10.71 -31.70
N ASP A 159 5.86 -11.59 -30.93
CA ASP A 159 5.47 -12.99 -30.77
C ASP A 159 4.95 -13.34 -29.37
N GLU A 160 4.48 -14.58 -29.17
CA GLU A 160 3.94 -14.99 -27.88
C GLU A 160 5.01 -14.98 -26.78
N CYS A 161 6.28 -15.24 -27.11
CA CYS A 161 7.38 -15.22 -26.14
C CYS A 161 7.60 -13.80 -25.57
N PHE A 162 7.39 -12.76 -26.37
CA PHE A 162 7.34 -11.37 -25.90
C PHE A 162 6.19 -11.15 -24.89
N PHE A 163 4.97 -11.65 -25.17
CA PHE A 163 3.82 -11.47 -24.28
C PHE A 163 3.93 -12.32 -22.99
N GLU A 164 4.42 -13.56 -23.07
CA GLU A 164 4.76 -14.39 -21.90
C GLU A 164 5.78 -13.69 -20.99
N SER A 165 6.81 -13.07 -21.59
CA SER A 165 7.84 -12.32 -20.86
C SER A 165 7.26 -11.13 -20.10
N LEU A 166 6.47 -10.29 -20.78
CA LEU A 166 5.81 -9.14 -20.15
C LEU A 166 4.86 -9.58 -19.03
N ARG A 167 4.02 -10.60 -19.27
CA ARG A 167 3.07 -11.14 -18.29
C ARG A 167 3.77 -11.63 -17.03
N GLY A 168 4.87 -12.38 -17.17
CA GLY A 168 5.69 -12.81 -16.04
C GLY A 168 6.28 -11.64 -15.23
N SER A 169 6.73 -10.58 -15.91
CA SER A 169 7.28 -9.39 -15.24
C SER A 169 6.21 -8.52 -14.56
N PHE A 170 5.03 -8.39 -15.17
CA PHE A 170 3.92 -7.64 -14.59
C PHE A 170 3.31 -8.36 -13.39
N GLU A 171 3.25 -9.69 -13.44
CA GLU A 171 2.80 -10.52 -12.32
C GLU A 171 3.76 -10.47 -11.12
N ASN A 172 5.08 -10.37 -11.36
CA ASN A 172 6.05 -10.10 -10.30
C ASN A 172 5.76 -8.76 -9.61
N CYS A 173 5.52 -7.69 -10.37
CA CYS A 173 5.11 -6.39 -9.83
C CYS A 173 3.78 -6.45 -9.07
N ARG A 174 2.77 -7.21 -9.56
CA ARG A 174 1.50 -7.42 -8.85
C ARG A 174 1.73 -8.04 -7.48
N LYS A 175 2.56 -9.09 -7.39
CA LYS A 175 2.90 -9.81 -6.15
C LYS A 175 3.73 -9.00 -5.17
N ASN A 176 4.72 -8.25 -5.67
CA ASN A 176 5.61 -7.45 -4.81
C ASN A 176 5.00 -6.08 -4.40
N GLY A 177 3.82 -5.74 -4.92
CA GLY A 177 3.04 -4.56 -4.52
C GLY A 177 3.36 -3.28 -5.29
N SER A 178 4.05 -3.38 -6.42
CA SER A 178 4.42 -2.23 -7.26
C SER A 178 3.31 -1.82 -8.23
N MET A 179 3.29 -0.54 -8.62
CA MET A 179 2.59 -0.07 -9.82
C MET A 179 3.53 -0.14 -11.04
N ILE A 180 2.97 -0.24 -12.24
CA ILE A 180 3.69 -0.42 -13.51
C ILE A 180 3.57 0.82 -14.38
N ALA A 181 4.65 1.24 -15.03
CA ALA A 181 4.61 2.18 -16.15
C ALA A 181 5.48 1.67 -17.31
N LEU A 182 5.18 2.05 -18.55
CA LEU A 182 5.78 1.44 -19.75
C LEU A 182 6.33 2.47 -20.75
N ARG A 183 7.54 2.25 -21.26
CA ARG A 183 8.06 2.88 -22.50
C ARG A 183 8.59 1.80 -23.44
N PHE A 184 7.93 1.62 -24.59
CA PHE A 184 8.45 0.80 -25.68
C PHE A 184 9.44 1.60 -26.54
N ARG A 185 10.52 0.98 -27.01
CA ARG A 185 11.56 1.65 -27.82
C ARG A 185 12.32 0.68 -28.74
N TYR A 186 12.68 1.14 -29.94
CA TYR A 186 13.56 0.37 -30.85
C TYR A 186 15.06 0.60 -30.58
N ASP A 187 15.43 1.65 -29.85
CA ASP A 187 16.82 2.00 -29.52
C ASP A 187 17.06 2.05 -28.00
N GLU A 188 18.30 1.79 -27.61
CA GLU A 188 18.83 1.90 -26.24
C GLU A 188 20.19 2.65 -26.19
N ASN A 189 20.81 2.94 -27.35
CA ASN A 189 22.20 3.39 -27.49
C ASN A 189 22.33 4.83 -28.03
N GLY A 190 21.23 5.47 -28.44
CA GLY A 190 21.22 6.80 -29.06
C GLY A 190 21.46 6.80 -30.57
N TYR A 191 21.22 5.68 -31.26
CA TYR A 191 21.41 5.58 -32.70
C TYR A 191 20.27 6.26 -33.48
N ASP A 192 20.61 6.96 -34.56
CA ASP A 192 19.62 7.52 -35.48
C ASP A 192 18.91 6.43 -36.30
N ASP A 193 17.66 6.72 -36.69
CA ASP A 193 16.77 5.92 -37.54
C ASP A 193 16.52 4.45 -37.09
N PRO A 194 16.24 4.17 -35.80
CA PRO A 194 16.11 2.80 -35.28
C PRO A 194 14.77 2.12 -35.62
N GLU A 195 13.78 2.84 -36.16
CA GLU A 195 12.46 2.31 -36.45
C GLU A 195 12.45 1.29 -37.61
N PRO A 196 11.37 0.49 -37.76
CA PRO A 196 11.15 -0.41 -38.91
C PRO A 196 11.29 0.26 -40.30
N ALA A 197 11.24 -0.55 -41.36
CA ALA A 197 11.35 -0.04 -42.74
C ALA A 197 10.10 0.74 -43.19
N ALA A 198 8.96 0.51 -42.55
CA ALA A 198 7.70 1.21 -42.79
C ALA A 198 7.01 1.60 -41.47
N PHE A 199 6.38 2.78 -41.45
CA PHE A 199 5.63 3.27 -40.27
C PHE A 199 4.45 2.37 -39.91
N ASP A 200 3.82 1.72 -40.89
CA ASP A 200 2.75 0.75 -40.70
C ASP A 200 3.15 -0.39 -39.74
N GLN A 201 4.44 -0.77 -39.69
CA GLN A 201 4.94 -1.77 -38.75
C GLN A 201 5.04 -1.24 -37.30
N VAL A 202 5.27 0.08 -37.12
CA VAL A 202 5.20 0.72 -35.79
C VAL A 202 3.77 0.66 -35.26
N LEU A 203 2.79 1.00 -36.10
CA LEU A 203 1.38 0.88 -35.76
C LEU A 203 0.97 -0.59 -35.54
N ARG A 204 1.51 -1.52 -36.34
CA ARG A 204 1.31 -2.97 -36.16
C ARG A 204 1.76 -3.44 -34.78
N HIS A 205 2.92 -3.00 -34.28
CA HIS A 205 3.40 -3.40 -32.96
C HIS A 205 2.48 -2.90 -31.84
N ILE A 206 1.96 -1.66 -31.95
CA ILE A 206 0.98 -1.14 -30.99
C ILE A 206 -0.34 -1.93 -31.08
N GLN A 207 -0.81 -2.24 -32.29
CA GLN A 207 -1.99 -3.09 -32.50
C GLN A 207 -1.79 -4.49 -31.91
N GLN A 208 -0.62 -5.10 -32.01
CA GLN A 208 -0.34 -6.39 -31.39
C GLN A 208 -0.35 -6.33 -29.85
N ILE A 209 0.11 -5.23 -29.26
CA ILE A 209 0.01 -5.00 -27.82
C ILE A 209 -1.47 -4.92 -27.40
N LYS A 210 -2.32 -4.26 -28.20
CA LYS A 210 -3.79 -4.28 -28.00
C LYS A 210 -4.39 -5.68 -28.19
N ASP A 211 -4.10 -6.34 -29.31
CA ASP A 211 -4.66 -7.65 -29.71
C ASP A 211 -4.36 -8.75 -28.67
N SER A 212 -3.28 -8.61 -27.88
CA SER A 212 -2.92 -9.56 -26.82
C SER A 212 -3.70 -9.39 -25.50
N GLY A 213 -4.42 -8.28 -25.32
CA GLY A 213 -5.14 -7.94 -24.09
C GLY A 213 -4.24 -7.61 -22.88
N ILE A 214 -2.91 -7.62 -23.02
CA ILE A 214 -1.99 -7.60 -21.88
C ILE A 214 -2.06 -6.31 -21.02
N LEU A 215 -2.43 -5.18 -21.62
CA LEU A 215 -2.62 -3.93 -20.88
C LEU A 215 -3.96 -3.89 -20.14
N GLU A 216 -4.96 -4.64 -20.62
CA GLU A 216 -6.27 -4.81 -19.97
C GLU A 216 -6.17 -5.80 -18.80
N GLU A 217 -5.39 -6.88 -18.96
CA GLU A 217 -5.09 -7.91 -17.95
C GLU A 217 -4.35 -7.35 -16.71
N TYR A 218 -3.66 -6.22 -16.85
CA TYR A 218 -2.88 -5.55 -15.81
C TYR A 218 -3.30 -4.09 -15.56
N ALA A 219 -4.50 -3.70 -16.00
CA ALA A 219 -5.03 -2.34 -15.86
C ALA A 219 -5.17 -1.88 -14.40
N ASP A 220 -5.31 -2.83 -13.46
CA ASP A 220 -5.39 -2.61 -12.01
C ASP A 220 -4.10 -2.02 -11.41
N ILE A 221 -2.94 -2.31 -12.01
CA ILE A 221 -1.63 -1.82 -11.54
C ILE A 221 -0.89 -0.94 -12.56
N LEU A 222 -1.46 -0.72 -13.75
CA LEU A 222 -0.86 0.12 -14.79
C LEU A 222 -1.10 1.62 -14.50
N ALA A 223 -0.06 2.31 -14.07
CA ALA A 223 -0.08 3.73 -13.75
C ALA A 223 -0.13 4.62 -14.99
N PHE A 224 0.73 4.39 -16.00
CA PHE A 224 0.74 5.12 -17.28
C PHE A 224 1.57 4.43 -18.36
N VAL A 225 1.38 4.85 -19.62
CA VAL A 225 2.21 4.45 -20.76
C VAL A 225 2.82 5.68 -21.42
N GLU A 226 4.15 5.73 -21.53
CA GLU A 226 4.86 6.76 -22.31
C GLU A 226 4.77 6.41 -23.81
N SER A 227 4.29 7.35 -24.64
CA SER A 227 3.96 7.13 -26.05
C SER A 227 5.21 7.05 -26.96
N GLY A 228 6.15 6.17 -26.63
CA GLY A 228 7.48 6.10 -27.23
C GLY A 228 7.49 5.54 -28.65
N MET A 229 7.98 4.31 -28.80
CA MET A 229 8.31 3.62 -30.05
C MET A 229 9.39 4.32 -30.89
N VAL A 230 9.07 5.50 -31.44
CA VAL A 230 9.85 6.23 -32.46
C VAL A 230 10.99 7.05 -31.86
N GLY A 231 12.06 7.25 -32.63
CA GLY A 231 13.26 7.98 -32.21
C GLY A 231 14.17 7.27 -31.20
N LYS A 232 15.29 7.93 -30.89
CA LYS A 232 16.33 7.51 -29.94
C LYS A 232 15.75 7.27 -28.57
N TRP A 233 16.12 6.17 -27.92
CA TRP A 233 15.58 5.73 -26.62
C TRP A 233 14.05 5.68 -26.49
N GLY A 234 13.28 5.79 -27.59
CA GLY A 234 11.83 5.97 -27.60
C GLY A 234 11.35 7.39 -27.31
N GLU A 235 12.20 8.41 -27.42
CA GLU A 235 11.93 9.81 -27.03
C GLU A 235 11.47 10.69 -28.19
N GLN A 236 11.10 10.10 -29.33
CA GLN A 236 10.53 10.83 -30.46
C GLN A 236 11.44 11.95 -31.02
N HIS A 237 12.76 11.75 -31.03
CA HIS A 237 13.75 12.56 -31.73
C HIS A 237 14.81 11.68 -32.41
N GLY A 238 15.47 12.18 -33.45
CA GLY A 238 16.55 11.46 -34.14
C GLY A 238 16.15 10.11 -34.76
N GLY A 239 15.00 10.05 -35.46
CA GLY A 239 14.53 8.82 -36.12
C GLY A 239 13.63 9.08 -37.33
N LYS A 240 13.27 8.02 -38.05
CA LYS A 240 12.56 8.05 -39.33
C LYS A 240 11.18 8.72 -39.21
N TYR A 241 10.51 8.53 -38.07
CA TYR A 241 9.09 8.84 -37.88
C TYR A 241 8.85 9.82 -36.74
N VAL A 242 9.75 10.81 -36.58
CA VAL A 242 9.72 11.77 -35.45
C VAL A 242 9.08 13.13 -35.79
N THR A 243 8.39 13.27 -36.92
CA THR A 243 7.57 14.47 -37.19
C THR A 243 6.32 14.45 -36.31
N THR A 244 5.80 15.62 -35.93
CA THR A 244 4.61 15.72 -35.05
C THR A 244 3.39 14.98 -35.63
N ASP A 245 3.27 14.89 -36.95
CA ASP A 245 2.22 14.12 -37.64
C ASP A 245 2.33 12.61 -37.40
N TYR A 246 3.54 12.04 -37.33
CA TYR A 246 3.76 10.65 -36.94
C TYR A 246 3.59 10.46 -35.43
N LYS A 247 4.12 11.37 -34.60
CA LYS A 247 3.94 11.35 -33.13
C LYS A 247 2.45 11.33 -32.74
N ALA A 248 1.62 12.12 -33.42
CA ALA A 248 0.18 12.16 -33.18
C ALA A 248 -0.52 10.84 -33.55
N GLN A 249 -0.08 10.14 -34.61
CA GLN A 249 -0.59 8.80 -34.96
C GLN A 249 -0.15 7.73 -33.94
N VAL A 250 1.07 7.82 -33.41
CA VAL A 250 1.54 6.95 -32.31
C VAL A 250 0.72 7.18 -31.04
N LEU A 251 0.43 8.44 -30.68
CA LEU A 251 -0.46 8.77 -29.57
C LEU A 251 -1.87 8.21 -29.78
N ASP A 252 -2.43 8.35 -30.98
CA ASP A 252 -3.77 7.83 -31.33
C ASP A 252 -3.86 6.31 -31.12
N ALA A 253 -2.87 5.58 -31.63
CA ALA A 253 -2.78 4.13 -31.46
C ALA A 253 -2.59 3.71 -29.99
N PHE A 254 -1.84 4.47 -29.19
CA PHE A 254 -1.72 4.19 -27.76
C PHE A 254 -3.00 4.52 -26.97
N ILE A 255 -3.73 5.59 -27.32
CA ILE A 255 -5.01 5.92 -26.67
C ILE A 255 -6.07 4.83 -26.91
N ASP A 256 -6.04 4.20 -28.09
CA ASP A 256 -6.87 3.04 -28.45
C ASP A 256 -6.38 1.71 -27.86
N ALA A 257 -5.07 1.54 -27.62
CA ALA A 257 -4.46 0.30 -27.09
C ALA A 257 -4.35 0.23 -25.55
N VAL A 258 -4.32 1.38 -24.87
CA VAL A 258 -4.23 1.47 -23.41
C VAL A 258 -5.65 1.60 -22.84
N PRO A 259 -6.07 0.80 -21.84
CA PRO A 259 -7.43 0.85 -21.30
C PRO A 259 -7.74 2.18 -20.59
N GLU A 260 -9.01 2.58 -20.57
CA GLU A 260 -9.45 3.68 -19.70
C GLU A 260 -9.54 3.23 -18.23
N PRO A 261 -9.22 4.11 -17.26
CA PRO A 261 -8.84 5.52 -17.40
C PRO A 261 -7.34 5.76 -17.58
N VAL A 262 -6.50 4.72 -17.71
CA VAL A 262 -5.03 4.80 -17.62
C VAL A 262 -4.44 5.87 -18.55
N PRO A 263 -3.64 6.82 -18.02
CA PRO A 263 -2.98 7.86 -18.81
C PRO A 263 -1.96 7.39 -19.84
N VAL A 264 -1.81 8.19 -20.90
CA VAL A 264 -0.76 8.07 -21.91
C VAL A 264 0.04 9.37 -21.95
N THR A 265 1.37 9.35 -21.81
CA THR A 265 2.18 10.58 -21.77
C THR A 265 2.94 10.82 -23.08
N VAL A 266 2.97 12.06 -23.57
CA VAL A 266 3.74 12.45 -24.77
C VAL A 266 5.11 13.04 -24.41
N ARG A 267 6.07 13.04 -25.34
CA ARG A 267 7.36 13.73 -25.11
C ARG A 267 7.19 15.25 -25.10
N THR A 268 6.44 15.83 -26.03
CA THR A 268 6.40 17.29 -26.25
C THR A 268 4.98 17.84 -26.48
N PRO A 269 4.67 19.10 -26.07
CA PRO A 269 3.33 19.68 -26.17
C PRO A 269 2.76 19.81 -27.60
N ASP A 270 3.61 19.86 -28.64
CA ASP A 270 3.13 19.86 -30.03
C ASP A 270 2.45 18.55 -30.42
N THR A 271 2.85 17.41 -29.84
CA THR A 271 2.21 16.11 -30.12
C THR A 271 0.74 16.13 -29.74
N PHE A 272 0.43 16.59 -28.52
CA PHE A 272 -0.94 16.76 -28.06
C PHE A 272 -1.68 17.85 -28.86
N ALA A 273 -1.07 19.03 -29.07
CA ALA A 273 -1.69 20.12 -29.84
C ALA A 273 -2.08 19.68 -31.26
N LYS A 274 -1.20 18.97 -31.96
CA LYS A 274 -1.42 18.41 -33.29
C LYS A 274 -2.54 17.36 -33.30
N TRP A 275 -2.56 16.49 -32.29
CA TRP A 275 -3.52 15.38 -32.16
C TRP A 275 -4.96 15.90 -31.99
N ILE A 276 -5.21 16.87 -31.11
CA ILE A 276 -6.54 17.52 -30.97
C ILE A 276 -6.85 18.53 -32.08
N GLY A 277 -5.84 19.09 -32.75
CA GLY A 277 -5.99 20.01 -33.88
C GLY A 277 -5.97 21.50 -33.53
N VAL A 278 -5.16 21.90 -32.56
CA VAL A 278 -4.89 23.31 -32.17
C VAL A 278 -3.42 23.70 -32.40
N SER A 279 -3.07 24.98 -32.22
CA SER A 279 -1.66 25.39 -32.18
C SER A 279 -1.06 25.25 -30.78
N ARG A 280 0.26 25.09 -30.65
CA ARG A 280 0.97 25.09 -29.34
C ARG A 280 0.60 26.32 -28.49
N SER A 281 0.40 27.48 -29.11
CA SER A 281 0.01 28.73 -28.44
C SER A 281 -1.41 28.73 -27.88
N ASP A 282 -2.30 27.83 -28.32
CA ASP A 282 -3.68 27.71 -27.86
C ASP A 282 -3.82 26.76 -26.65
N LEU A 283 -2.78 25.97 -26.32
CA LEU A 283 -2.82 24.96 -25.26
C LEU A 283 -3.33 25.44 -23.89
N PRO A 284 -3.03 26.68 -23.41
CA PRO A 284 -3.60 27.19 -22.16
C PRO A 284 -5.11 27.32 -22.15
N ASP A 285 -5.78 27.28 -23.31
CA ASP A 285 -7.24 27.30 -23.39
C ASP A 285 -7.78 26.58 -24.64
N TYR A 286 -7.28 25.37 -24.88
CA TYR A 286 -7.56 24.63 -26.13
C TYR A 286 -9.04 24.34 -26.36
N GLU A 287 -9.83 24.17 -25.31
CA GLU A 287 -11.28 23.97 -25.39
C GLU A 287 -11.99 25.21 -25.95
N ALA A 288 -11.70 26.39 -25.39
CA ALA A 288 -12.20 27.67 -25.90
C ALA A 288 -11.67 27.97 -27.31
N ALA A 289 -10.44 27.55 -27.62
CA ALA A 289 -9.91 27.66 -28.99
C ALA A 289 -10.69 26.80 -30.00
N LEU A 290 -11.23 25.65 -29.58
CA LEU A 290 -12.04 24.73 -30.40
C LEU A 290 -13.55 25.06 -30.37
N GLU A 291 -14.03 25.90 -29.45
CA GLU A 291 -15.44 26.27 -29.32
C GLU A 291 -16.00 26.83 -30.65
N GLY A 292 -17.19 26.36 -31.03
CA GLY A 292 -17.88 26.80 -32.25
C GLY A 292 -17.25 26.34 -33.57
N ARG A 293 -16.15 25.57 -33.56
CA ARG A 293 -15.60 24.93 -34.77
C ARG A 293 -16.42 23.70 -35.17
N GLU A 294 -16.51 23.45 -36.47
CA GLU A 294 -16.99 22.17 -36.99
C GLU A 294 -15.85 21.13 -36.91
N LEU A 295 -15.95 20.23 -35.93
CA LEU A 295 -14.95 19.18 -35.69
C LEU A 295 -15.28 17.89 -36.43
N THR A 296 -14.25 17.14 -36.85
CA THR A 296 -14.44 15.76 -37.34
C THR A 296 -14.85 14.83 -36.20
N ASP A 297 -15.42 13.67 -36.52
CA ASP A 297 -15.82 12.69 -35.48
C ASP A 297 -14.58 12.09 -34.77
N GLU A 298 -13.47 11.95 -35.50
CA GLU A 298 -12.13 11.66 -35.00
C GLU A 298 -11.68 12.70 -33.94
N GLN A 299 -11.81 14.00 -34.22
CA GLN A 299 -11.48 15.04 -33.23
C GLN A 299 -12.39 15.02 -32.00
N LYS A 300 -13.69 14.73 -32.17
CA LYS A 300 -14.63 14.61 -31.03
C LYS A 300 -14.24 13.45 -30.13
N HIS A 301 -13.85 12.32 -30.71
CA HIS A 301 -13.36 11.14 -29.99
C HIS A 301 -12.03 11.41 -29.27
N ARG A 302 -11.07 12.09 -29.92
CA ARG A 302 -9.83 12.51 -29.24
C ARG A 302 -10.10 13.41 -28.03
N LEU A 303 -11.05 14.34 -28.15
CA LEU A 303 -11.45 15.20 -27.02
C LEU A 303 -12.08 14.42 -25.85
N THR A 304 -12.84 13.34 -26.09
CA THR A 304 -13.36 12.52 -24.99
C THR A 304 -12.28 11.75 -24.22
N HIS A 305 -11.08 11.56 -24.81
CA HIS A 305 -9.94 10.92 -24.14
C HIS A 305 -8.80 11.90 -23.81
N ALA A 306 -8.96 13.19 -24.10
CA ALA A 306 -7.89 14.19 -23.93
C ALA A 306 -7.44 14.34 -22.47
N TYR A 307 -8.32 14.08 -21.50
CA TYR A 307 -8.00 14.08 -20.06
C TYR A 307 -6.92 13.05 -19.65
N ARG A 308 -6.72 12.01 -20.46
CA ARG A 308 -5.71 10.95 -20.25
C ARG A 308 -4.31 11.34 -20.71
N VAL A 309 -4.14 12.42 -21.48
CA VAL A 309 -2.85 12.74 -22.10
C VAL A 309 -1.96 13.56 -21.17
N GLY A 310 -0.89 12.96 -20.65
CA GLY A 310 0.13 13.63 -19.83
C GLY A 310 1.41 13.95 -20.61
N LEU A 311 2.52 14.24 -19.92
CA LEU A 311 3.81 14.57 -20.56
C LEU A 311 5.04 14.03 -19.81
N TYR A 312 6.03 13.55 -20.56
CA TYR A 312 7.36 13.18 -20.06
C TYR A 312 8.47 14.08 -20.64
N ASN A 313 9.35 14.59 -19.77
CA ASN A 313 10.36 15.60 -20.07
C ASN A 313 11.77 15.04 -19.84
N ASP A 314 12.62 14.88 -20.87
CA ASP A 314 13.99 14.30 -20.74
C ASP A 314 15.05 15.29 -20.20
N GLY A 315 14.67 16.53 -19.96
CA GLY A 315 15.60 17.63 -19.69
C GLY A 315 15.08 18.59 -18.62
N TYR A 316 14.28 18.12 -17.67
CA TYR A 316 13.56 18.96 -16.71
C TYR A 316 14.54 19.86 -15.93
N MET A 317 14.18 21.15 -15.84
CA MET A 317 14.95 22.25 -15.27
C MET A 317 16.33 22.51 -15.93
N GLY A 318 16.64 21.85 -17.05
CA GLY A 318 17.94 21.90 -17.72
C GLY A 318 18.20 23.17 -18.56
N SER A 319 17.15 23.89 -18.96
CA SER A 319 17.26 25.21 -19.60
C SER A 319 15.90 25.89 -19.66
N ASN A 320 15.84 27.15 -20.13
CA ASN A 320 14.57 27.85 -20.38
C ASN A 320 13.56 27.03 -21.22
N SER A 321 14.04 26.14 -22.11
CA SER A 321 13.23 25.28 -22.98
C SER A 321 13.19 23.80 -22.54
N ASP A 322 13.82 23.45 -21.41
CA ASP A 322 14.14 22.06 -21.00
C ASP A 322 14.64 21.22 -22.18
N LEU A 323 15.80 21.65 -22.72
CA LEU A 323 16.52 21.06 -23.86
C LEU A 323 15.76 20.96 -25.20
N GLY A 324 14.46 21.28 -25.22
CA GLY A 324 13.61 21.21 -26.42
C GLY A 324 12.14 20.86 -26.13
N THR A 325 11.80 20.49 -24.89
CA THR A 325 10.42 20.23 -24.46
C THR A 325 9.52 21.44 -24.71
N TYR A 326 9.91 22.59 -24.17
CA TYR A 326 9.11 23.81 -24.17
C TYR A 326 9.55 24.79 -25.26
N ALA A 327 8.56 25.37 -25.94
CA ALA A 327 8.70 26.50 -26.84
C ALA A 327 8.12 27.78 -26.21
N ASP A 328 7.18 27.63 -25.28
CA ASP A 328 6.52 28.71 -24.54
C ASP A 328 6.20 28.20 -23.12
N ARG A 329 7.22 28.16 -22.25
CA ARG A 329 7.16 27.51 -20.93
C ARG A 329 6.02 28.02 -20.05
N GLU A 330 5.73 29.32 -20.09
CA GLU A 330 4.63 29.93 -19.31
C GLU A 330 3.27 29.33 -19.69
N LYS A 331 3.01 29.20 -21.00
CA LYS A 331 1.79 28.61 -21.56
C LYS A 331 1.75 27.09 -21.41
N GLU A 332 2.85 26.42 -21.68
CA GLU A 332 2.90 24.96 -21.72
C GLU A 332 2.83 24.38 -20.30
N THR A 333 3.37 25.08 -19.28
CA THR A 333 3.10 24.77 -17.86
C THR A 333 1.68 25.17 -17.43
N ALA A 334 1.06 26.21 -18.02
CA ALA A 334 -0.35 26.54 -17.76
C ALA A 334 -1.31 25.45 -18.27
N TRP A 335 -0.97 24.80 -19.40
CA TRP A 335 -1.69 23.63 -19.88
C TRP A 335 -1.48 22.42 -18.94
N LEU A 336 -0.23 22.10 -18.58
CA LEU A 336 0.08 21.00 -17.64
C LEU A 336 -0.64 21.17 -16.29
N ASN A 337 -0.79 22.40 -15.78
CA ASN A 337 -1.52 22.69 -14.55
C ASN A 337 -3.01 22.31 -14.55
N ARG A 338 -3.64 22.18 -15.72
CA ARG A 338 -5.02 21.66 -15.84
C ARG A 338 -5.03 20.21 -16.28
N GLN A 339 -4.09 19.83 -17.14
CA GLN A 339 -3.99 18.53 -17.78
C GLN A 339 -3.54 17.43 -16.80
N CYS A 340 -2.55 17.73 -15.94
CA CYS A 340 -1.92 16.77 -15.06
C CYS A 340 -2.60 16.65 -13.67
N VAL A 341 -3.86 17.11 -13.60
CA VAL A 341 -4.79 16.80 -12.50
C VAL A 341 -5.34 15.37 -12.66
N THR A 342 -5.41 14.86 -13.90
CA THR A 342 -5.93 13.52 -14.27
C THR A 342 -4.95 12.68 -15.09
N ALA A 343 -3.75 13.19 -15.34
CA ALA A 343 -2.71 12.51 -16.11
C ALA A 343 -1.32 12.80 -15.54
N TYR A 344 -0.33 11.98 -15.88
CA TYR A 344 1.01 12.11 -15.30
C TYR A 344 1.84 13.24 -15.91
N TYR A 345 2.58 13.95 -15.05
CA TYR A 345 3.78 14.70 -15.44
C TYR A 345 5.03 14.11 -14.76
N GLY A 346 6.12 14.01 -15.52
CA GLY A 346 7.41 13.51 -15.03
C GLY A 346 8.46 13.44 -16.14
N GLY A 347 9.32 12.42 -16.08
CA GLY A 347 10.50 12.29 -16.94
C GLY A 347 11.79 12.37 -16.12
N GLU A 348 12.79 13.08 -16.61
CA GLU A 348 14.15 13.13 -16.04
C GLU A 348 14.61 14.58 -15.79
N PHE A 349 15.29 14.83 -14.67
CA PHE A 349 16.09 16.04 -14.51
C PHE A 349 17.31 15.98 -15.42
N SER A 350 17.70 17.12 -16.00
CA SER A 350 18.80 17.17 -16.98
C SER A 350 20.11 16.57 -16.46
N GLY A 351 20.65 15.56 -17.15
CA GLY A 351 21.92 14.91 -16.78
C GLY A 351 23.15 15.83 -16.76
N ASN A 352 23.06 17.07 -17.25
CA ASN A 352 24.18 18.01 -17.35
C ASN A 352 23.99 19.24 -16.43
N ILE A 353 24.29 19.05 -15.14
CA ILE A 353 24.24 20.11 -14.11
C ILE A 353 25.03 21.36 -14.52
N SER A 354 26.22 21.20 -15.12
CA SER A 354 27.06 22.32 -15.59
C SER A 354 26.47 23.11 -16.77
N PHE A 355 25.45 22.57 -17.43
CA PHE A 355 24.64 23.28 -18.42
C PHE A 355 23.39 23.90 -17.79
N ALA A 356 22.68 23.18 -16.93
CA ALA A 356 21.56 23.72 -16.16
C ALA A 356 21.94 24.98 -15.36
N GLN A 357 23.13 25.01 -14.78
CA GLN A 357 23.70 26.15 -14.05
C GLN A 357 23.95 27.42 -14.91
N GLN A 358 23.67 27.40 -16.22
CA GLN A 358 23.70 28.57 -17.09
C GLN A 358 22.33 29.29 -17.18
N TYR A 359 21.31 28.76 -16.50
CA TYR A 359 19.94 29.23 -16.51
C TYR A 359 19.40 29.37 -15.08
N ASP A 360 18.39 30.22 -14.90
CA ASP A 360 17.74 30.48 -13.62
C ASP A 360 16.74 29.36 -13.21
N THR A 361 16.35 28.50 -14.16
CA THR A 361 15.27 27.50 -14.01
C THR A 361 15.47 26.55 -12.84
N TYR A 362 16.69 26.08 -12.62
CA TYR A 362 16.99 25.12 -11.55
C TYR A 362 16.99 25.73 -10.14
N LEU A 363 16.98 27.06 -9.99
CA LEU A 363 17.02 27.68 -8.66
C LEU A 363 15.73 27.35 -7.90
N PRO A 364 15.76 26.98 -6.60
CA PRO A 364 14.57 26.48 -5.91
C PRO A 364 13.38 27.44 -5.92
N GLU A 365 13.63 28.76 -5.88
CA GLU A 365 12.63 29.83 -6.02
C GLU A 365 11.84 29.82 -7.35
N ASN A 366 12.41 29.23 -8.40
CA ASN A 366 11.74 29.02 -9.70
C ASN A 366 11.24 27.58 -9.85
N ALA A 367 12.07 26.61 -9.42
CA ALA A 367 11.83 25.20 -9.64
C ALA A 367 10.67 24.65 -8.80
N ILE A 368 10.57 25.00 -7.52
CA ILE A 368 9.55 24.48 -6.60
C ILE A 368 8.13 24.93 -7.01
N PRO A 369 7.86 26.24 -7.28
CA PRO A 369 6.55 26.66 -7.77
C PRO A 369 6.16 25.98 -9.09
N GLU A 370 7.11 25.66 -9.96
CA GLU A 370 6.81 24.94 -11.20
C GLU A 370 6.50 23.45 -10.96
N MET A 371 7.13 22.78 -10.00
CA MET A 371 6.82 21.37 -9.66
C MET A 371 5.37 21.21 -9.19
N TYR A 372 4.91 22.11 -8.30
CA TYR A 372 3.50 22.21 -7.91
C TYR A 372 2.61 22.55 -9.10
N ARG A 373 2.97 23.57 -9.90
CA ARG A 373 2.20 24.00 -11.07
C ARG A 373 2.04 22.89 -12.12
N THR A 374 3.04 22.05 -12.32
CA THR A 374 3.07 21.01 -13.36
C THR A 374 2.56 19.65 -12.88
N HIS A 375 2.30 19.51 -11.59
CA HIS A 375 1.95 18.24 -10.94
C HIS A 375 3.00 17.15 -11.15
N LEU A 376 4.25 17.45 -10.77
CA LEU A 376 5.37 16.50 -10.84
C LEU A 376 5.06 15.22 -10.04
N SER A 377 4.67 14.18 -10.78
CA SER A 377 4.07 12.95 -10.24
C SER A 377 5.09 11.84 -10.06
N TYR A 378 6.07 11.77 -10.97
CA TYR A 378 7.18 10.81 -10.91
C TYR A 378 8.48 11.43 -11.42
N ILE A 379 9.61 10.78 -11.10
CA ILE A 379 10.89 11.05 -11.73
C ILE A 379 11.64 9.75 -12.06
N ASN A 380 12.12 9.65 -13.29
CA ASN A 380 13.16 8.72 -13.71
C ASN A 380 14.53 9.41 -13.60
N ALA A 381 15.59 8.63 -13.37
CA ALA A 381 16.88 9.15 -12.94
C ALA A 381 16.79 10.01 -11.64
N ASN A 382 17.80 10.83 -11.36
CA ASN A 382 17.97 11.49 -10.06
C ASN A 382 17.66 12.99 -10.09
N ILE A 383 16.98 13.49 -9.06
CA ILE A 383 16.96 14.92 -8.70
C ILE A 383 18.40 15.46 -8.64
N PHE A 384 18.59 16.71 -9.09
CA PHE A 384 19.89 17.40 -9.04
C PHE A 384 20.53 17.31 -7.64
N GLN A 385 21.71 16.68 -7.56
CA GLN A 385 22.42 16.50 -6.29
C GLN A 385 22.81 17.82 -5.63
N LEU A 386 22.94 18.90 -6.42
CA LEU A 386 23.21 20.25 -5.94
C LEU A 386 22.12 20.79 -4.98
N TYR A 387 20.88 20.28 -5.02
CA TYR A 387 19.84 20.67 -4.06
C TYR A 387 20.15 20.25 -2.61
N LYS A 388 21.22 19.49 -2.38
CA LYS A 388 21.77 19.22 -1.04
C LYS A 388 22.52 20.42 -0.45
N ASP A 389 22.99 21.33 -1.30
CA ASP A 389 23.68 22.57 -0.91
C ASP A 389 22.70 23.72 -0.59
N TYR A 390 21.40 23.52 -0.84
CA TYR A 390 20.34 24.49 -0.58
C TYR A 390 19.50 24.04 0.62
N THR A 391 19.30 24.95 1.58
CA THR A 391 18.40 24.73 2.72
C THR A 391 16.99 25.20 2.36
N PHE A 392 15.98 24.37 2.60
CA PHE A 392 14.58 24.77 2.42
C PHE A 392 14.16 25.74 3.53
N GLY A 393 13.45 26.80 3.14
CA GLY A 393 13.03 27.89 4.01
C GLY A 393 11.76 28.55 3.50
N LYS A 394 11.20 29.46 4.30
CA LYS A 394 9.91 30.13 4.05
C LYS A 394 9.87 30.93 2.74
N GLU A 395 11.03 31.33 2.23
CA GLU A 395 11.20 31.94 0.91
C GLU A 395 10.81 31.04 -0.28
N TYR A 396 10.66 29.73 -0.06
CA TYR A 396 10.26 28.73 -1.06
C TYR A 396 8.84 28.16 -0.83
N ASP A 397 8.08 28.68 0.13
CA ASP A 397 6.68 28.27 0.36
C ASP A 397 5.78 28.65 -0.83
N VAL A 398 4.81 27.79 -1.14
CA VAL A 398 3.72 28.08 -2.10
C VAL A 398 2.40 28.36 -1.38
N GLU A 399 1.47 29.05 -2.03
CA GLU A 399 0.14 29.29 -1.46
C GLU A 399 -0.66 27.98 -1.41
N GLY A 400 -1.14 27.60 -0.22
CA GLY A 400 -2.02 26.45 0.00
C GLY A 400 -1.40 25.23 0.68
N ALA A 401 -0.07 25.16 0.84
CA ALA A 401 0.62 24.07 1.54
C ALA A 401 1.36 24.53 2.81
N ASP A 402 1.26 23.79 3.91
CA ASP A 402 2.07 23.96 5.12
C ASP A 402 3.34 23.10 5.08
N ASN A 403 4.35 23.61 4.38
CA ASN A 403 5.67 22.98 4.24
C ASN A 403 6.59 23.23 5.46
N SER A 404 6.06 23.71 6.59
CA SER A 404 6.89 24.22 7.70
C SER A 404 7.72 23.15 8.42
N ALA A 405 7.35 21.87 8.30
CA ALA A 405 8.17 20.74 8.77
C ALA A 405 9.53 20.63 8.04
N TYR A 406 9.61 21.13 6.80
CA TYR A 406 10.81 21.09 5.98
C TYR A 406 11.75 22.30 6.16
N TYR A 407 11.37 23.31 6.96
CA TYR A 407 12.26 24.43 7.28
C TYR A 407 13.57 23.95 7.93
N GLY A 408 14.70 24.25 7.29
CA GLY A 408 16.03 23.80 7.74
C GLY A 408 16.48 22.44 7.18
N GLN A 409 15.62 21.71 6.47
CA GLN A 409 16.00 20.52 5.70
C GLN A 409 16.70 20.92 4.39
N SER A 410 17.25 19.95 3.64
CA SER A 410 17.75 20.24 2.29
C SER A 410 16.60 20.32 1.27
N VAL A 411 16.75 21.17 0.24
CA VAL A 411 15.80 21.20 -0.89
C VAL A 411 15.76 19.85 -1.60
N PHE A 412 16.87 19.10 -1.62
CA PHE A 412 16.90 17.73 -2.14
C PHE A 412 15.92 16.81 -1.40
N GLN A 413 15.89 16.89 -0.07
CA GLN A 413 14.96 16.12 0.76
C GLN A 413 13.51 16.58 0.53
N PHE A 414 13.25 17.89 0.52
CA PHE A 414 11.92 18.43 0.22
C PHE A 414 11.38 17.89 -1.12
N VAL A 415 12.12 18.09 -2.22
CA VAL A 415 11.70 17.64 -3.56
C VAL A 415 11.55 16.12 -3.61
N ARG A 416 12.46 15.33 -3.03
CA ARG A 416 12.37 13.86 -2.98
C ARG A 416 11.06 13.39 -2.33
N ASP A 417 10.69 14.02 -1.21
CA ASP A 417 9.55 13.60 -0.40
C ASP A 417 8.20 14.09 -0.93
N HIS A 418 8.22 15.06 -1.87
CA HIS A 418 7.04 15.75 -2.41
C HIS A 418 6.67 15.37 -3.87
N ILE A 419 7.51 14.62 -4.59
CA ILE A 419 7.14 14.10 -5.92
C ILE A 419 5.96 13.14 -5.77
N GLY A 420 4.87 13.42 -6.50
CA GLY A 420 3.60 12.74 -6.30
C GLY A 420 2.72 13.43 -5.27
N TYR A 421 1.95 12.63 -4.55
CA TYR A 421 1.02 13.05 -3.51
C TYR A 421 1.55 12.67 -2.13
N ARG A 422 1.37 13.57 -1.15
CA ARG A 422 1.85 13.40 0.22
C ARG A 422 0.75 13.83 1.17
N PHE A 423 0.05 12.87 1.76
CA PHE A 423 -1.11 13.15 2.61
C PHE A 423 -0.71 13.34 4.07
N VAL A 424 -1.22 14.41 4.69
CA VAL A 424 -1.06 14.69 6.12
C VAL A 424 -2.44 14.81 6.76
N LEU A 425 -2.72 13.97 7.76
CA LEU A 425 -3.88 14.11 8.63
C LEU A 425 -3.68 15.34 9.53
N ARG A 426 -4.56 16.34 9.39
CA ARG A 426 -4.53 17.61 10.15
C ARG A 426 -5.64 17.71 11.21
N ASP A 427 -6.70 16.91 11.07
CA ASP A 427 -7.77 16.76 12.05
C ASP A 427 -8.38 15.36 11.96
N ALA A 428 -8.78 14.80 13.11
CA ALA A 428 -9.55 13.56 13.16
C ALA A 428 -10.46 13.54 14.40
N GLN A 429 -11.74 13.27 14.18
CA GLN A 429 -12.79 13.23 15.21
C GLN A 429 -13.73 12.06 14.93
N LEU A 430 -14.02 11.22 15.93
CA LEU A 430 -14.84 10.01 15.78
C LEU A 430 -15.83 9.89 16.95
N THR A 431 -16.97 9.22 16.75
CA THR A 431 -17.91 8.94 17.86
C THR A 431 -17.24 8.10 18.94
N GLY A 432 -17.13 8.64 20.16
CA GLY A 432 -16.31 8.01 21.21
C GLY A 432 -16.81 6.66 21.72
N SER A 433 -18.13 6.44 21.72
CA SER A 433 -18.74 5.14 22.03
C SER A 433 -20.01 4.92 21.23
N VAL A 434 -20.22 3.69 20.76
CA VAL A 434 -21.30 3.28 19.87
C VAL A 434 -21.83 1.92 20.36
N PRO A 435 -23.15 1.70 20.48
CA PRO A 435 -23.68 0.38 20.76
C PRO A 435 -23.48 -0.55 19.57
N GLN A 436 -23.41 -1.85 19.82
CA GLN A 436 -23.50 -2.90 18.80
C GLN A 436 -24.64 -2.62 17.80
N GLY A 437 -24.37 -2.72 16.49
CA GLY A 437 -25.38 -2.38 15.47
C GLY A 437 -25.67 -0.89 15.27
N GLY A 438 -25.04 0.00 16.06
CA GLY A 438 -25.22 1.45 16.00
C GLY A 438 -24.37 2.13 14.93
N ASP A 439 -24.58 3.43 14.78
CA ASP A 439 -23.84 4.27 13.83
C ASP A 439 -22.61 4.93 14.49
N MET A 440 -21.46 4.87 13.81
CA MET A 440 -20.26 5.64 14.12
C MET A 440 -20.06 6.73 13.06
N GLU A 441 -20.03 7.99 13.46
CA GLU A 441 -19.65 9.12 12.63
C GLU A 441 -18.13 9.38 12.74
N PHE A 442 -17.51 9.78 11.63
CA PHE A 442 -16.13 10.27 11.58
C PHE A 442 -16.03 11.56 10.77
N ARG A 443 -15.10 12.44 11.17
CA ARG A 443 -14.70 13.66 10.45
C ARG A 443 -13.19 13.77 10.45
N LEU A 444 -12.59 14.00 9.29
CA LEU A 444 -11.15 14.12 9.08
C LEU A 444 -10.86 15.38 8.26
N LYS A 445 -9.69 15.98 8.49
CA LYS A 445 -9.08 16.94 7.54
C LYS A 445 -7.76 16.36 7.05
N ILE A 446 -7.61 16.22 5.74
CA ILE A 446 -6.42 15.66 5.10
C ILE A 446 -5.87 16.67 4.11
N GLU A 447 -4.62 17.07 4.30
CA GLU A 447 -3.88 17.94 3.39
C GLU A 447 -3.08 17.11 2.39
N ASN A 448 -2.91 17.59 1.15
CA ASN A 448 -1.91 17.08 0.22
C ASN A 448 -0.77 18.10 0.06
N THR A 449 0.35 17.86 0.74
CA THR A 449 1.56 18.72 0.69
C THR A 449 2.39 18.46 -0.57
N GLY A 450 2.24 17.29 -1.20
CA GLY A 450 2.96 16.87 -2.41
C GLY A 450 2.58 17.67 -3.67
N PHE A 451 3.39 17.58 -4.72
CA PHE A 451 3.25 18.36 -5.96
C PHE A 451 2.03 17.96 -6.81
N ALA A 452 1.54 16.73 -6.68
CA ALA A 452 0.54 16.13 -7.55
C ALA A 452 -0.59 15.42 -6.78
N ASN A 453 -1.60 14.95 -7.51
CA ASN A 453 -2.69 14.14 -6.99
C ASN A 453 -2.37 12.64 -7.20
N PRO A 454 -2.98 11.70 -6.46
CA PRO A 454 -3.00 10.31 -6.90
C PRO A 454 -3.83 10.22 -8.19
N ILE A 455 -3.27 9.56 -9.21
CA ILE A 455 -3.89 9.37 -10.53
C ILE A 455 -4.55 7.98 -10.69
N PRO A 456 -3.99 6.86 -10.19
CA PRO A 456 -4.67 5.56 -10.23
C PRO A 456 -5.88 5.53 -9.28
N ASP A 457 -6.89 4.74 -9.63
CA ASP A 457 -8.12 4.58 -8.82
C ASP A 457 -7.79 4.18 -7.37
N THR A 458 -8.21 5.02 -6.42
CA THR A 458 -7.80 4.93 -5.01
C THR A 458 -8.99 4.67 -4.10
N LYS A 459 -9.21 3.39 -3.80
CA LYS A 459 -10.35 2.88 -3.02
C LYS A 459 -10.13 3.11 -1.53
N ALA A 460 -11.08 3.78 -0.88
CA ALA A 460 -11.05 4.04 0.55
C ALA A 460 -11.77 2.95 1.37
N TYR A 461 -11.18 2.55 2.49
CA TYR A 461 -11.73 1.59 3.45
C TYR A 461 -11.56 2.09 4.88
N LEU A 462 -12.60 1.94 5.69
CA LEU A 462 -12.54 2.10 7.14
C LEU A 462 -12.35 0.73 7.80
N LEU A 463 -11.33 0.58 8.65
CA LEU A 463 -11.06 -0.64 9.38
C LEU A 463 -11.32 -0.43 10.88
N LEU A 464 -11.94 -1.40 11.53
CA LEU A 464 -11.93 -1.57 12.98
C LEU A 464 -11.04 -2.76 13.32
N GLU A 465 -9.98 -2.55 14.08
CA GLU A 465 -9.03 -3.58 14.50
C GLU A 465 -8.89 -3.61 16.03
N ARG A 466 -8.69 -4.83 16.56
CA ARG A 466 -8.34 -5.07 17.96
C ARG A 466 -7.53 -6.37 18.07
N ASP A 467 -6.40 -6.30 18.77
CA ASP A 467 -5.51 -7.43 19.02
C ASP A 467 -5.08 -8.17 17.74
N GLY A 468 -4.99 -7.50 16.59
CA GLY A 468 -4.66 -8.12 15.29
C GLY A 468 -5.79 -8.91 14.61
N GLU A 469 -7.03 -8.79 15.08
CA GLU A 469 -8.26 -9.15 14.35
C GLU A 469 -8.98 -7.87 13.88
N TYR A 470 -9.54 -7.87 12.67
CA TYR A 470 -10.14 -6.66 12.08
C TYR A 470 -11.34 -6.93 11.17
N ILE A 471 -12.22 -5.92 11.05
CA ILE A 471 -13.27 -5.84 10.03
C ILE A 471 -13.10 -4.58 9.19
N SER A 472 -13.54 -4.61 7.93
CA SER A 472 -13.36 -3.53 6.95
C SER A 472 -14.67 -3.16 6.26
N CYS A 473 -14.93 -1.85 6.10
CA CYS A 473 -16.03 -1.29 5.32
C CYS A 473 -15.46 -0.46 4.16
N PRO A 474 -15.86 -0.68 2.90
CA PRO A 474 -15.55 0.26 1.82
C PRO A 474 -16.28 1.60 2.04
N LEU A 475 -15.63 2.72 1.73
CA LEU A 475 -16.18 4.07 1.84
C LEU A 475 -16.41 4.62 0.41
N LYS A 476 -17.60 4.40 -0.15
CA LYS A 476 -17.93 4.74 -1.54
C LYS A 476 -18.17 6.23 -1.75
N THR A 477 -18.34 7.01 -0.68
CA THR A 477 -18.40 8.48 -0.76
C THR A 477 -17.00 9.14 -0.71
N VAL A 478 -15.95 8.39 -0.34
CA VAL A 478 -14.60 8.93 -0.15
C VAL A 478 -13.73 8.62 -1.37
N ASP A 479 -13.40 9.66 -2.10
CA ASP A 479 -12.54 9.64 -3.30
C ASP A 479 -11.28 10.47 -3.01
N ALA A 480 -10.12 9.81 -3.04
CA ALA A 480 -8.82 10.44 -2.78
C ALA A 480 -8.16 11.03 -4.04
N ASN A 481 -8.61 10.65 -5.24
CA ASN A 481 -8.18 11.27 -6.50
C ASN A 481 -8.63 12.74 -6.60
N LYS A 482 -9.63 13.14 -5.81
CA LYS A 482 -10.05 14.54 -5.62
C LYS A 482 -9.22 15.36 -4.62
N TRP A 483 -8.27 14.76 -3.89
CA TRP A 483 -7.49 15.47 -2.85
C TRP A 483 -6.32 16.25 -3.47
N ALA A 484 -6.66 17.42 -4.02
CA ALA A 484 -5.74 18.22 -4.82
C ALA A 484 -4.50 18.69 -4.04
N SER A 485 -3.34 18.68 -4.71
CA SER A 485 -2.11 19.33 -4.25
C SER A 485 -2.36 20.75 -3.74
N CYS A 486 -1.70 21.16 -2.65
CA CYS A 486 -1.89 22.44 -1.97
C CYS A 486 -3.33 22.71 -1.49
N THR A 487 -4.07 21.65 -1.11
CA THR A 487 -5.40 21.79 -0.50
C THR A 487 -5.59 20.91 0.73
N VAL A 488 -6.49 21.34 1.62
CA VAL A 488 -7.01 20.54 2.74
C VAL A 488 -8.42 20.07 2.39
N SER A 489 -8.63 18.77 2.32
CA SER A 489 -9.93 18.15 2.08
C SER A 489 -10.64 17.80 3.39
N ASP A 490 -11.87 18.28 3.54
CA ASP A 490 -12.79 17.90 4.62
C ASP A 490 -13.51 16.59 4.24
N ILE A 491 -13.25 15.52 4.99
CA ILE A 491 -13.83 14.19 4.78
C ILE A 491 -14.74 13.85 5.96
N SER A 492 -15.98 13.47 5.70
CA SER A 492 -16.91 13.07 6.75
C SER A 492 -17.80 11.93 6.29
N GLY A 493 -18.05 10.96 7.16
CA GLY A 493 -18.92 9.82 6.87
C GLY A 493 -19.57 9.23 8.11
N THR A 494 -20.48 8.30 7.88
CA THR A 494 -21.10 7.50 8.94
C THR A 494 -21.12 6.04 8.50
N VAL A 495 -20.76 5.13 9.39
CA VAL A 495 -20.82 3.68 9.18
C VAL A 495 -21.71 3.04 10.23
N SER A 496 -22.56 2.12 9.83
CA SER A 496 -23.32 1.27 10.75
C SER A 496 -22.49 0.05 11.10
N LEU A 497 -22.29 -0.21 12.39
CA LEU A 497 -21.50 -1.33 12.90
C LEU A 497 -22.31 -2.65 12.86
N PRO A 498 -21.66 -3.82 12.86
CA PRO A 498 -22.36 -5.07 13.08
C PRO A 498 -22.76 -5.23 14.55
N GLY A 499 -23.89 -5.89 14.79
CA GLY A 499 -24.43 -6.20 16.11
C GLY A 499 -23.63 -7.27 16.86
N GLY A 500 -23.02 -8.21 16.12
CA GLY A 500 -22.12 -9.21 16.70
C GLY A 500 -20.73 -8.70 17.11
N LEU A 501 -20.38 -7.43 16.86
CA LEU A 501 -19.05 -6.89 17.15
C LEU A 501 -18.74 -6.95 18.66
N PRO A 502 -17.69 -7.67 19.12
CA PRO A 502 -17.42 -7.80 20.55
C PRO A 502 -17.19 -6.47 21.26
N GLU A 503 -17.79 -6.30 22.44
CA GLU A 503 -17.65 -5.11 23.29
C GLU A 503 -16.19 -4.77 23.62
N GLY A 504 -15.92 -3.49 23.89
CA GLY A 504 -14.60 -2.96 24.25
C GLY A 504 -14.09 -1.85 23.34
N GLU A 505 -12.86 -1.39 23.58
CA GLU A 505 -12.19 -0.40 22.73
C GLU A 505 -11.71 -1.05 21.41
N TRP A 506 -11.99 -0.41 20.28
CA TRP A 506 -11.49 -0.79 18.95
C TRP A 506 -10.68 0.37 18.35
N ARG A 507 -9.59 0.04 17.66
CA ARG A 507 -8.75 1.00 16.93
C ARG A 507 -9.33 1.21 15.54
N VAL A 508 -9.45 2.46 15.11
CA VAL A 508 -10.02 2.84 13.81
C VAL A 508 -8.92 3.30 12.87
N TYR A 509 -8.89 2.74 11.66
CA TYR A 509 -7.91 3.07 10.63
C TYR A 509 -8.59 3.43 9.30
N LEU A 510 -7.96 4.33 8.56
CA LEU A 510 -8.26 4.63 7.16
C LEU A 510 -7.20 3.98 6.27
N ARG A 511 -7.63 3.06 5.40
CA ARG A 511 -6.81 2.54 4.30
C ARG A 511 -7.24 3.17 3.00
N LEU A 512 -6.27 3.61 2.21
CA LEU A 512 -6.45 3.92 0.79
C LEU A 512 -5.65 2.88 0.00
N GLN A 513 -6.23 2.30 -1.04
CA GLN A 513 -5.67 1.17 -1.77
C GLN A 513 -5.83 1.36 -3.28
N MET A 514 -4.76 1.18 -4.04
CA MET A 514 -4.77 1.17 -5.51
C MET A 514 -4.82 -0.28 -6.05
N GLY A 515 -5.57 -0.49 -7.12
CA GLY A 515 -5.71 -1.79 -7.80
C GLY A 515 -6.71 -2.77 -7.17
N ASP A 516 -6.80 -3.95 -7.77
CA ASP A 516 -7.79 -5.00 -7.46
C ASP A 516 -7.19 -6.10 -6.57
N ASN A 517 -6.69 -5.69 -5.41
CA ASN A 517 -6.06 -6.59 -4.44
C ASN A 517 -7.02 -7.68 -3.95
N THR A 518 -6.53 -8.92 -3.96
CA THR A 518 -7.13 -10.04 -3.20
C THR A 518 -6.88 -9.88 -1.69
N PHE A 519 -7.55 -10.68 -0.86
CA PHE A 519 -7.52 -10.54 0.62
C PHE A 519 -6.14 -10.78 1.24
N ASP A 520 -5.23 -11.46 0.55
CA ASP A 520 -3.82 -11.67 0.88
C ASP A 520 -2.94 -10.48 0.47
N GLN A 521 -3.40 -9.70 -0.52
CA GLN A 521 -2.77 -8.48 -1.02
C GLN A 521 -3.35 -7.20 -0.40
N ASP A 522 -4.27 -7.31 0.56
CA ASP A 522 -5.01 -6.21 1.22
C ASP A 522 -4.13 -5.04 1.71
N ARG A 523 -2.86 -5.31 2.04
CA ARG A 523 -1.85 -4.33 2.49
C ARG A 523 -0.98 -3.72 1.38
N LEU A 524 -0.96 -4.32 0.19
CA LEU A 524 -0.12 -3.88 -0.94
C LEU A 524 -0.73 -2.66 -1.65
N ARG A 525 0.09 -1.85 -2.33
CA ARG A 525 -0.38 -0.65 -3.06
C ARG A 525 -1.26 0.27 -2.18
N THR A 526 -0.91 0.41 -0.91
CA THR A 526 -1.61 1.25 0.06
C THR A 526 -0.90 2.58 0.29
N VAL A 527 -1.65 3.62 0.68
CA VAL A 527 -1.10 4.96 0.91
C VAL A 527 -0.75 5.18 2.39
N HIS A 528 0.52 5.46 2.66
CA HIS A 528 1.04 5.87 3.97
C HIS A 528 1.01 7.41 4.07
N PHE A 529 0.38 7.92 5.13
CA PHE A 529 0.29 9.35 5.42
C PHE A 529 1.54 9.82 6.17
N ALA A 530 2.00 11.04 5.89
CA ALA A 530 3.18 11.65 6.51
C ALA A 530 2.90 12.17 7.94
N ASN A 531 2.41 11.31 8.83
CA ASN A 531 2.16 11.58 10.24
C ASN A 531 2.93 10.58 11.11
N LYS A 532 3.50 11.05 12.22
CA LYS A 532 4.27 10.21 13.15
C LYS A 532 3.37 9.16 13.80
N ASP A 533 3.86 7.92 13.89
CA ASP A 533 3.32 6.83 14.71
C ASP A 533 1.87 6.37 14.40
N ILE A 534 1.31 6.68 13.22
CA ILE A 534 -0.03 6.20 12.82
C ILE A 534 -0.07 5.02 11.84
N TRP A 535 1.04 4.71 11.17
CA TRP A 535 1.06 3.65 10.16
C TRP A 535 1.04 2.25 10.77
N ASN A 536 0.19 1.37 10.23
CA ASN A 536 0.14 -0.04 10.58
C ASN A 536 0.50 -0.87 9.35
N VAL A 537 1.73 -1.42 9.36
CA VAL A 537 2.32 -2.18 8.25
C VAL A 537 1.52 -3.46 7.92
N PRO A 538 1.10 -4.31 8.88
CA PRO A 538 0.26 -5.47 8.60
C PRO A 538 -1.09 -5.15 7.93
N LEU A 539 -1.75 -4.04 8.31
CA LEU A 539 -3.03 -3.63 7.71
C LEU A 539 -2.88 -2.84 6.39
N GLY A 540 -1.71 -2.22 6.17
CA GLY A 540 -1.50 -1.20 5.15
C GLY A 540 -2.39 0.03 5.38
N ALA A 541 -2.53 0.48 6.63
CA ALA A 541 -3.56 1.46 7.02
C ALA A 541 -3.06 2.51 8.02
N ASN A 542 -3.68 3.70 7.97
CA ASN A 542 -3.34 4.85 8.82
C ASN A 542 -4.32 4.95 9.99
N PHE A 543 -3.82 4.93 11.22
CA PHE A 543 -4.63 5.08 12.43
C PHE A 543 -5.24 6.49 12.49
N ILE A 544 -6.56 6.57 12.66
CA ILE A 544 -7.31 7.83 12.72
C ILE A 544 -8.02 8.07 14.06
N GLY A 545 -8.14 7.06 14.92
CA GLY A 545 -8.74 7.20 16.26
C GLY A 545 -9.24 5.90 16.85
N LYS A 546 -10.18 5.99 17.80
CA LYS A 546 -10.76 4.85 18.52
C LYS A 546 -12.27 4.99 18.71
N VAL A 547 -12.93 3.86 18.95
CA VAL A 547 -14.35 3.79 19.35
C VAL A 547 -14.52 2.74 20.45
N THR A 548 -15.38 3.00 21.44
CA THR A 548 -15.78 2.01 22.45
C THR A 548 -17.11 1.36 22.09
N VAL A 549 -17.09 0.08 21.72
CA VAL A 549 -18.27 -0.72 21.42
C VAL A 549 -18.93 -1.18 22.72
N THR A 550 -20.25 -1.00 22.83
CA THR A 550 -21.05 -1.40 24.01
C THR A 550 -22.20 -2.33 23.62
N GLY A 551 -22.64 -3.20 24.54
CA GLY A 551 -23.61 -4.26 24.27
C GLY A 551 -25.00 -3.78 23.84
N SER A 552 -25.67 -4.54 22.96
CA SER A 552 -27.08 -4.35 22.60
C SER A 552 -27.74 -5.63 22.09
N ASP A 553 -29.07 -5.61 21.89
CA ASP A 553 -29.82 -6.72 21.29
C ASP A 553 -29.79 -6.73 19.73
N SER A 554 -28.88 -5.98 19.10
CA SER A 554 -28.86 -5.85 17.63
C SER A 554 -28.42 -7.13 16.92
N SER A 555 -29.22 -7.60 15.96
CA SER A 555 -28.89 -8.68 15.03
C SER A 555 -28.28 -8.21 13.71
N SER A 556 -27.83 -6.94 13.62
CA SER A 556 -27.09 -6.46 12.44
C SER A 556 -25.87 -7.34 12.18
N ARG A 557 -25.66 -7.74 10.91
CA ARG A 557 -24.54 -8.60 10.51
C ARG A 557 -23.57 -7.90 9.57
N THR A 558 -23.75 -6.62 9.30
CA THR A 558 -23.11 -5.89 8.20
C THR A 558 -22.34 -4.69 8.72
N PHE A 559 -21.15 -4.43 8.17
CA PHE A 559 -20.37 -3.22 8.45
C PHE A 559 -20.38 -2.36 7.18
N THR A 560 -21.13 -1.25 7.20
CA THR A 560 -21.59 -0.56 5.97
C THR A 560 -21.62 0.96 6.09
N GLU A 561 -21.17 1.66 5.05
CA GLU A 561 -21.36 3.10 4.88
C GLU A 561 -22.85 3.47 4.80
N LYS A 562 -23.26 4.44 5.60
CA LYS A 562 -24.67 4.76 5.82
C LYS A 562 -25.30 5.38 4.57
N GLY A 563 -26.34 4.73 4.05
CA GLY A 563 -27.02 5.11 2.81
C GLY A 563 -26.54 4.32 1.59
N MET A 564 -25.47 3.53 1.70
CA MET A 564 -25.11 2.53 0.69
C MET A 564 -25.87 1.21 0.91
N PRO A 565 -26.09 0.41 -0.14
CA PRO A 565 -26.64 -0.94 0.02
C PRO A 565 -25.64 -1.85 0.76
N ALA A 566 -26.14 -2.65 1.69
CA ALA A 566 -25.34 -3.70 2.32
C ALA A 566 -24.99 -4.78 1.30
N GLU A 567 -23.69 -5.11 1.18
CA GLU A 567 -23.20 -6.02 0.14
C GLU A 567 -23.20 -7.48 0.60
N LYS A 568 -22.68 -7.74 1.81
CA LYS A 568 -22.48 -9.07 2.40
C LYS A 568 -22.51 -8.96 3.94
N ASP A 569 -22.69 -10.09 4.61
CA ASP A 569 -22.38 -10.21 6.03
C ASP A 569 -20.89 -9.90 6.26
N VAL A 570 -20.57 -9.36 7.44
CA VAL A 570 -19.20 -9.06 7.87
C VAL A 570 -18.43 -10.36 8.11
N VAL A 571 -17.14 -10.36 7.76
CA VAL A 571 -16.20 -11.44 8.06
C VAL A 571 -15.05 -10.85 8.85
N MET A 572 -14.80 -11.39 10.06
CA MET A 572 -13.60 -11.05 10.82
C MET A 572 -12.36 -11.54 10.07
N ARG A 573 -11.38 -10.67 9.91
CA ARG A 573 -10.07 -10.98 9.32
C ARG A 573 -8.99 -10.95 10.39
N THR A 574 -7.82 -11.48 10.09
CA THR A 574 -6.67 -11.42 11.02
C THR A 574 -5.34 -11.28 10.29
N VAL A 575 -4.39 -10.66 10.98
CA VAL A 575 -2.96 -10.59 10.63
C VAL A 575 -2.08 -11.35 11.66
N ARG A 576 -2.67 -12.04 12.64
CA ARG A 576 -1.93 -12.76 13.69
C ARG A 576 -1.08 -13.87 13.11
N GLY A 577 0.21 -13.90 13.48
CA GLY A 577 1.17 -14.90 13.00
C GLY A 577 1.49 -14.79 11.49
N HIS A 578 1.19 -13.65 10.86
CA HIS A 578 1.65 -13.34 9.51
C HIS A 578 2.98 -12.60 9.62
N ILE A 579 4.04 -13.11 8.99
CA ILE A 579 5.26 -12.31 8.82
C ILE A 579 5.01 -11.27 7.71
N VAL A 580 5.35 -10.02 8.01
CA VAL A 580 5.19 -8.85 7.13
C VAL A 580 6.51 -8.05 7.16
N PRO A 581 7.56 -8.53 6.47
CA PRO A 581 8.91 -8.04 6.71
C PRO A 581 9.07 -6.55 6.37
N ASP A 582 9.46 -5.78 7.37
CA ASP A 582 9.75 -4.35 7.29
C ASP A 582 11.10 -3.97 7.93
N GLY A 583 11.77 -4.94 8.58
CA GLY A 583 13.04 -4.80 9.27
C GLY A 583 12.90 -4.57 10.78
N ILE A 584 11.69 -4.53 11.32
CA ILE A 584 11.38 -4.33 12.74
C ILE A 584 10.94 -5.68 13.34
N ARG A 585 11.17 -5.89 14.64
CA ARG A 585 10.61 -7.06 15.34
C ARG A 585 9.28 -6.68 15.98
N SER A 586 8.17 -6.89 15.28
CA SER A 586 6.83 -6.57 15.80
C SER A 586 6.41 -7.51 16.95
N GLU A 587 5.57 -7.01 17.85
CA GLU A 587 4.99 -7.83 18.93
C GLU A 587 3.98 -8.84 18.35
N GLY A 588 4.13 -10.12 18.72
CA GLY A 588 3.28 -11.21 18.23
C GLY A 588 3.62 -11.75 16.82
N GLU A 589 4.55 -11.12 16.11
CA GLU A 589 5.05 -11.59 14.81
C GLU A 589 6.15 -12.64 14.97
N TRP A 590 7.21 -12.30 15.73
CA TRP A 590 8.36 -13.16 15.97
C TRP A 590 8.42 -13.64 17.42
N THR A 591 7.99 -14.87 17.67
CA THR A 591 7.92 -15.50 19.00
C THR A 591 9.16 -16.35 19.32
N GLU A 592 9.44 -16.62 20.60
CA GLU A 592 10.65 -17.36 21.00
C GLU A 592 10.62 -18.86 20.66
N ASP A 593 9.46 -19.43 20.33
CA ASP A 593 9.34 -20.79 19.78
C ASP A 593 9.79 -20.90 18.30
N MET A 594 9.94 -19.76 17.60
CA MET A 594 10.56 -19.70 16.27
C MET A 594 12.10 -19.66 16.33
N LEU A 595 12.72 -19.61 17.51
CA LEU A 595 14.17 -19.48 17.68
C LEU A 595 14.90 -20.78 17.31
N ILE A 596 15.79 -20.74 16.31
CA ILE A 596 16.56 -21.91 15.84
C ILE A 596 18.06 -21.84 16.10
N GLY A 597 18.58 -20.70 16.56
CA GLY A 597 19.98 -20.56 16.96
C GLY A 597 20.27 -19.25 17.70
N GLU A 598 21.23 -19.29 18.62
CA GLU A 598 21.74 -18.13 19.36
C GLU A 598 23.26 -18.18 19.55
N ASN A 599 23.89 -17.00 19.63
CA ASN A 599 25.33 -16.84 19.82
C ASN A 599 25.61 -15.50 20.55
N GLY A 600 25.58 -15.54 21.89
CA GLY A 600 25.59 -14.31 22.70
C GLY A 600 24.32 -13.50 22.47
N ASP A 601 24.46 -12.21 22.20
CA ASP A 601 23.33 -11.31 21.91
C ASP A 601 22.79 -11.44 20.46
N ASN A 602 23.35 -12.36 19.65
CA ASN A 602 22.89 -12.64 18.29
C ASN A 602 21.93 -13.83 18.29
N LYS A 603 20.84 -13.73 17.53
CA LYS A 603 19.81 -14.77 17.40
C LYS A 603 19.34 -14.94 15.95
N VAL A 604 18.86 -16.13 15.60
CA VAL A 604 18.16 -16.39 14.33
C VAL A 604 16.87 -17.18 14.57
N TYR A 605 15.78 -16.65 14.03
CA TYR A 605 14.43 -17.19 14.09
C TYR A 605 14.01 -17.64 12.68
N MET A 606 13.13 -18.65 12.61
CA MET A 606 12.62 -19.20 11.37
C MET A 606 11.12 -19.49 11.47
N THR A 607 10.38 -19.11 10.43
CA THR A 607 9.05 -19.66 10.14
C THR A 607 8.87 -19.83 8.63
N ALA A 608 7.74 -20.38 8.17
CA ALA A 608 7.40 -20.49 6.75
C ALA A 608 5.89 -20.39 6.54
N ASP A 609 5.49 -20.04 5.31
CA ASP A 609 4.14 -20.22 4.81
C ASP A 609 4.12 -21.16 3.60
N GLU A 610 2.99 -21.25 2.90
CA GLU A 610 2.85 -22.15 1.75
C GLU A 610 3.73 -21.79 0.54
N ASN A 611 4.33 -20.59 0.52
CA ASN A 611 5.14 -20.06 -0.58
C ASN A 611 6.60 -19.77 -0.18
N ASN A 612 6.85 -19.30 1.04
CA ASN A 612 8.11 -18.70 1.45
C ASN A 612 8.64 -19.26 2.78
N ILE A 613 9.96 -19.23 2.93
CA ILE A 613 10.64 -19.30 4.23
C ILE A 613 11.00 -17.89 4.70
N TYR A 614 10.77 -17.61 5.99
CA TYR A 614 11.07 -16.34 6.64
C TYR A 614 12.17 -16.55 7.69
N ILE A 615 13.24 -15.78 7.59
CA ILE A 615 14.37 -15.84 8.52
C ILE A 615 14.64 -14.46 9.11
N MET A 616 14.47 -14.29 10.42
CA MET A 616 14.82 -13.05 11.12
C MET A 616 16.06 -13.22 11.98
N GLY A 617 17.02 -12.32 11.79
CA GLY A 617 18.21 -12.18 12.60
C GLY A 617 18.11 -11.02 13.57
N GLN A 618 18.61 -11.25 14.78
CA GLN A 618 19.09 -10.18 15.65
C GLN A 618 20.62 -10.22 15.58
N LEU A 619 21.22 -9.18 15.01
CA LEU A 619 22.64 -9.05 14.71
C LEU A 619 23.17 -7.68 15.20
N PRO A 620 24.49 -7.41 15.15
CA PRO A 620 25.02 -6.08 15.38
C PRO A 620 24.55 -5.05 14.33
N ASP A 621 24.67 -3.78 14.65
CA ASP A 621 24.17 -2.63 13.90
C ASP A 621 25.24 -1.56 13.65
N ASN A 622 26.52 -1.95 13.76
CA ASN A 622 27.68 -1.05 13.89
C ASN A 622 28.66 -1.04 12.70
N GLY A 623 28.23 -1.44 11.50
CA GLY A 623 29.06 -1.45 10.29
C GLY A 623 28.91 -0.17 9.46
N ASP A 624 30.00 0.27 8.82
CA ASP A 624 30.00 1.46 7.95
C ASP A 624 29.47 1.15 6.53
N GLY A 625 29.68 -0.09 6.05
CA GLY A 625 29.10 -0.63 4.82
C GLY A 625 28.47 -2.01 5.04
N PRO A 626 27.40 -2.12 5.85
CA PRO A 626 26.86 -3.40 6.30
C PRO A 626 26.31 -4.25 5.14
N VAL A 627 26.58 -5.55 5.19
CA VAL A 627 26.00 -6.57 4.30
C VAL A 627 25.50 -7.73 5.15
N TYR A 628 24.19 -7.97 5.10
CA TYR A 628 23.50 -9.06 5.78
C TYR A 628 23.52 -10.30 4.87
N ASN A 629 24.01 -11.42 5.41
CA ASN A 629 24.27 -12.62 4.63
C ASN A 629 23.55 -13.83 5.25
N LEU A 630 22.70 -14.48 4.45
CA LEU A 630 21.99 -15.71 4.80
C LEU A 630 22.61 -16.88 4.03
N ARG A 631 22.92 -17.98 4.74
CA ARG A 631 23.22 -19.28 4.13
C ARG A 631 22.28 -20.35 4.66
N LEU A 632 21.59 -21.05 3.77
CA LEU A 632 20.87 -22.30 4.08
C LEU A 632 21.66 -23.48 3.51
N THR A 633 21.85 -24.53 4.30
CA THR A 633 22.54 -25.76 3.90
C THR A 633 21.60 -26.96 4.06
N ARG A 634 21.43 -27.76 3.01
CA ARG A 634 20.63 -29.00 2.98
C ARG A 634 21.42 -30.19 3.55
N GLU A 635 20.73 -31.29 3.84
CA GLU A 635 21.37 -32.52 4.34
C GLU A 635 22.36 -33.15 3.35
N ASP A 636 22.09 -33.09 2.05
CA ASP A 636 22.99 -33.54 0.98
C ASP A 636 24.28 -32.69 0.84
N GLY A 637 24.30 -31.50 1.46
CA GLY A 637 25.41 -30.55 1.44
C GLY A 637 25.28 -29.42 0.42
N GLU A 638 24.20 -29.37 -0.38
CA GLU A 638 23.86 -28.20 -1.19
C GLU A 638 23.70 -26.96 -0.30
N SER A 639 24.07 -25.78 -0.80
CA SER A 639 24.04 -24.55 0.01
C SER A 639 23.71 -23.31 -0.80
N TYR A 640 22.71 -22.58 -0.33
CA TYR A 640 22.19 -21.33 -0.88
C TYR A 640 22.74 -20.17 -0.06
N TRP A 641 23.27 -19.14 -0.72
CA TRP A 641 23.91 -17.97 -0.12
C TRP A 641 23.27 -16.71 -0.71
N LEU A 642 22.62 -15.90 0.12
CA LEU A 642 21.91 -14.67 -0.25
C LEU A 642 22.54 -13.49 0.50
N TYR A 643 23.08 -12.50 -0.22
CA TYR A 643 23.76 -11.33 0.35
C TYR A 643 22.98 -10.05 0.03
N TYR A 644 22.71 -9.23 1.05
CA TYR A 644 21.94 -7.99 0.96
C TYR A 644 22.64 -6.82 1.65
N SER A 645 22.58 -5.65 1.04
CA SER A 645 23.03 -4.37 1.61
C SER A 645 21.83 -3.45 1.86
N PRO A 646 21.99 -2.32 2.57
CA PRO A 646 20.97 -1.26 2.63
C PRO A 646 20.50 -0.72 1.28
N ASN A 647 21.31 -0.90 0.22
CA ASN A 647 20.95 -0.52 -1.15
C ASN A 647 20.29 -1.67 -1.94
N GLY A 648 19.91 -2.77 -1.26
CA GLY A 648 19.27 -3.95 -1.84
C GLY A 648 20.22 -5.13 -2.08
N TYR A 649 19.76 -6.05 -2.93
CA TYR A 649 20.44 -7.29 -3.32
C TYR A 649 21.89 -7.08 -3.77
N VAL A 650 22.78 -7.97 -3.34
CA VAL A 650 24.20 -7.99 -3.72
C VAL A 650 24.56 -9.25 -4.50
N TYR A 651 24.14 -10.44 -4.03
CA TYR A 651 24.53 -11.72 -4.61
C TYR A 651 23.63 -12.88 -4.19
N PHE A 652 23.34 -13.77 -5.13
CA PHE A 652 22.83 -15.12 -4.94
C PHE A 652 23.69 -16.11 -5.73
N ASN A 653 23.91 -17.32 -5.20
CA ASN A 653 24.85 -18.29 -5.78
C ASN A 653 24.25 -19.31 -6.76
N HIS A 654 22.95 -19.21 -7.10
CA HIS A 654 22.31 -20.04 -8.11
C HIS A 654 21.76 -19.19 -9.27
N GLY A 655 20.52 -19.42 -9.70
CA GLY A 655 19.92 -18.81 -10.90
C GLY A 655 19.28 -17.45 -10.61
N ASP A 656 17.99 -17.32 -10.96
CA ASP A 656 17.19 -16.15 -10.62
C ASP A 656 17.00 -16.03 -9.09
N HIS A 657 16.82 -14.80 -8.62
CA HIS A 657 16.54 -14.46 -7.23
C HIS A 657 15.11 -13.91 -7.03
N ALA A 658 14.31 -13.80 -8.10
CA ALA A 658 12.94 -13.29 -8.08
C ALA A 658 12.10 -13.77 -6.87
N GLY A 659 11.48 -12.82 -6.17
CA GLY A 659 10.74 -13.02 -4.94
C GLY A 659 11.57 -12.94 -3.64
N ASP A 660 12.90 -12.95 -3.69
CA ASP A 660 13.73 -12.77 -2.49
C ASP A 660 13.85 -11.31 -2.05
N SER A 661 13.97 -11.11 -0.73
CA SER A 661 14.21 -9.79 -0.16
C SER A 661 14.83 -9.86 1.23
N CYS A 662 15.57 -8.80 1.58
CA CYS A 662 15.93 -8.50 2.97
C CYS A 662 15.46 -7.10 3.35
N LYS A 663 14.97 -6.95 4.58
CA LYS A 663 14.64 -5.68 5.24
C LYS A 663 15.37 -5.61 6.57
N HIS A 664 15.79 -4.43 7.01
CA HIS A 664 16.51 -4.31 8.29
C HIS A 664 16.31 -2.92 8.93
N THR A 665 16.17 -2.91 10.26
CA THR A 665 16.18 -1.69 11.09
C THR A 665 16.95 -1.95 12.37
N GLY A 666 18.03 -1.19 12.58
CA GLY A 666 18.96 -1.39 13.69
C GLY A 666 19.54 -2.82 13.71
N ARG A 667 19.34 -3.52 14.83
CA ARG A 667 19.78 -4.91 15.04
C ARG A 667 18.96 -5.97 14.30
N THR A 668 17.75 -5.66 13.85
CA THR A 668 16.86 -6.64 13.22
C THR A 668 17.10 -6.67 11.70
N ALA A 669 17.22 -7.87 11.14
CA ALA A 669 17.29 -8.10 9.69
C ALA A 669 16.44 -9.32 9.32
N GLU A 670 15.46 -9.12 8.44
CA GLU A 670 14.48 -10.13 8.02
C GLU A 670 14.67 -10.49 6.57
N PHE A 671 14.64 -11.78 6.26
CA PHE A 671 14.71 -12.32 4.91
C PHE A 671 13.38 -13.01 4.57
N THR A 672 12.87 -12.74 3.37
CA THR A 672 11.88 -13.58 2.70
C THR A 672 12.56 -14.29 1.55
N VAL A 673 12.39 -15.61 1.45
CA VAL A 673 12.93 -16.39 0.33
C VAL A 673 11.86 -17.38 -0.16
N PRO A 674 11.53 -17.42 -1.46
CA PRO A 674 10.59 -18.40 -1.99
C PRO A 674 11.11 -19.83 -1.80
N LEU A 675 10.23 -20.75 -1.37
CA LEU A 675 10.57 -22.17 -1.21
C LEU A 675 10.95 -22.81 -2.56
N SER A 676 10.31 -22.36 -3.64
CA SER A 676 10.58 -22.76 -5.02
C SER A 676 11.99 -22.39 -5.51
N MET A 677 12.48 -21.20 -5.17
CA MET A 677 13.84 -20.71 -5.46
C MET A 677 14.91 -21.59 -4.79
N LEU A 678 14.60 -22.16 -3.62
CA LEU A 678 15.47 -23.05 -2.86
C LEU A 678 15.25 -24.54 -3.19
N GLY A 679 14.28 -24.88 -4.04
CA GLY A 679 13.90 -26.28 -4.30
C GLY A 679 13.50 -27.06 -3.04
N LEU A 680 12.88 -26.38 -2.07
CA LEU A 680 12.45 -26.93 -0.79
C LEU A 680 10.92 -27.13 -0.78
N GLU A 681 10.48 -28.16 -0.06
CA GLU A 681 9.08 -28.36 0.31
C GLU A 681 8.93 -28.22 1.84
N PRO A 682 7.77 -27.77 2.37
CA PRO A 682 7.51 -27.78 3.80
C PRO A 682 7.68 -29.17 4.40
N GLY A 683 8.37 -29.27 5.53
CA GLY A 683 8.85 -30.54 6.10
C GLY A 683 10.26 -30.97 5.65
N THR A 684 10.94 -30.24 4.77
CA THR A 684 12.33 -30.54 4.39
C THR A 684 13.30 -30.31 5.55
N GLU A 685 14.17 -31.28 5.81
CA GLU A 685 15.27 -31.15 6.79
C GLU A 685 16.40 -30.24 6.25
N LEU A 686 16.78 -29.26 7.05
CA LEU A 686 17.89 -28.33 6.81
C LEU A 686 18.99 -28.57 7.85
N LYS A 687 20.19 -28.84 7.35
CA LYS A 687 21.38 -29.17 8.15
C LYS A 687 21.86 -28.02 9.02
N GLN A 688 21.75 -26.81 8.49
CA GLN A 688 22.12 -25.57 9.16
C GLN A 688 21.59 -24.36 8.38
N ILE A 689 21.10 -23.37 9.12
CA ILE A 689 21.00 -21.98 8.66
C ILE A 689 22.11 -21.18 9.37
N ARG A 690 22.91 -20.44 8.61
CA ARG A 690 23.91 -19.49 9.14
C ARG A 690 23.54 -18.08 8.69
N LEU A 691 23.44 -17.17 9.64
CA LEU A 691 23.16 -15.76 9.38
C LEU A 691 24.30 -14.90 9.94
N PHE A 692 24.83 -13.98 9.14
CA PHE A 692 26.02 -13.22 9.50
C PHE A 692 26.09 -11.85 8.83
N LEU A 693 26.54 -10.85 9.59
CA LEU A 693 26.78 -9.48 9.12
C LEU A 693 28.26 -9.30 8.75
N GLN A 694 28.54 -8.70 7.60
CA GLN A 694 29.87 -8.27 7.18
C GLN A 694 29.93 -6.75 6.97
N ASP A 695 31.10 -6.14 7.11
CA ASP A 695 31.34 -4.74 6.73
C ASP A 695 32.15 -4.64 5.42
N SER A 696 31.47 -4.32 4.32
CA SER A 696 32.07 -4.13 3.00
C SER A 696 32.98 -2.90 2.90
N ALA A 697 32.91 -1.95 3.84
CA ALA A 697 33.86 -0.83 3.95
C ALA A 697 35.18 -1.24 4.61
N HIS A 698 35.19 -2.33 5.39
CA HIS A 698 36.31 -2.78 6.22
C HIS A 698 36.72 -4.22 5.89
N ASP A 699 37.25 -4.42 4.67
CA ASP A 699 37.79 -5.70 4.17
C ASP A 699 36.85 -6.93 4.31
N TRP A 700 35.53 -6.68 4.41
CA TRP A 700 34.48 -7.69 4.64
C TRP A 700 34.61 -8.42 5.98
N GLU A 701 35.08 -7.74 7.04
CA GLU A 701 35.11 -8.25 8.41
C GLU A 701 33.71 -8.71 8.87
N VAL A 702 33.63 -9.88 9.51
CA VAL A 702 32.36 -10.41 10.08
C VAL A 702 32.12 -9.76 11.43
N LEU A 703 31.15 -8.84 11.50
CA LEU A 703 30.80 -8.10 12.73
C LEU A 703 30.02 -8.96 13.73
N GLY A 704 29.24 -9.92 13.22
CA GLY A 704 28.50 -10.87 14.05
C GLY A 704 27.94 -12.01 13.23
N GLU A 705 27.87 -13.20 13.83
CA GLU A 705 27.25 -14.37 13.22
C GLU A 705 26.45 -15.19 14.23
N VAL A 706 25.53 -15.99 13.71
CA VAL A 706 24.80 -17.04 14.42
C VAL A 706 24.58 -18.22 13.47
N ASN A 707 24.57 -19.43 14.03
CA ASN A 707 24.32 -20.66 13.30
C ASN A 707 23.19 -21.41 14.02
N SER A 708 22.28 -22.03 13.27
CA SER A 708 21.29 -22.96 13.82
C SER A 708 21.91 -24.34 14.07
N GLU A 709 21.25 -25.10 14.94
CA GLU A 709 21.28 -26.56 14.90
C GLU A 709 20.51 -27.07 13.65
N PRO A 710 20.57 -28.37 13.31
CA PRO A 710 19.71 -28.95 12.29
C PRO A 710 18.22 -28.71 12.61
N CYS A 711 17.46 -28.28 11.60
CA CYS A 711 16.07 -27.83 11.72
C CYS A 711 15.23 -28.30 10.53
N THR A 712 13.94 -27.99 10.52
CA THR A 712 13.00 -28.42 9.48
C THR A 712 12.19 -27.23 8.99
N VAL A 713 12.01 -27.09 7.68
CA VAL A 713 11.12 -26.07 7.09
C VAL A 713 9.69 -26.29 7.64
N PRO A 714 9.06 -25.31 8.32
CA PRO A 714 7.76 -25.53 8.95
C PRO A 714 6.64 -25.84 7.96
N SER A 715 5.75 -26.77 8.33
CA SER A 715 4.58 -27.18 7.55
C SER A 715 3.33 -26.35 7.92
N ASP A 716 3.36 -25.06 7.64
CA ASP A 716 2.29 -24.10 7.95
C ASP A 716 1.84 -23.30 6.71
N PHE A 717 0.81 -22.47 6.85
CA PHE A 717 0.23 -21.66 5.77
C PHE A 717 -0.55 -20.45 6.32
N ARG A 718 -0.75 -19.42 5.50
CA ARG A 718 -1.50 -18.22 5.91
C ARG A 718 -3.01 -18.48 6.00
N VAL A 719 -3.60 -18.03 7.11
CA VAL A 719 -5.05 -17.91 7.29
C VAL A 719 -5.39 -16.45 7.56
N PHE A 720 -6.30 -15.89 6.76
CA PHE A 720 -6.66 -14.47 6.82
C PHE A 720 -8.02 -14.22 7.51
N THR A 721 -8.73 -15.27 7.91
CA THR A 721 -9.99 -15.19 8.68
C THR A 721 -9.73 -15.26 10.19
N GLY A 722 -10.28 -14.29 10.94
CA GLY A 722 -10.45 -14.36 12.39
C GLY A 722 -11.84 -14.87 12.77
N CYS A 723 -12.14 -14.99 14.06
CA CYS A 723 -13.45 -15.52 14.46
C CYS A 723 -14.54 -14.44 14.38
N THR A 724 -15.62 -14.73 13.66
CA THR A 724 -16.76 -13.80 13.53
C THR A 724 -17.84 -14.12 14.55
N ASP A 725 -18.05 -13.25 15.54
CA ASP A 725 -19.20 -13.33 16.43
C ASP A 725 -20.46 -12.81 15.70
N VAL A 726 -21.55 -13.59 15.69
CA VAL A 726 -22.81 -13.27 14.98
C VAL A 726 -24.03 -13.55 15.85
N VAL A 727 -25.07 -12.73 15.68
CA VAL A 727 -26.37 -12.86 16.39
C VAL A 727 -27.42 -13.32 15.38
N LEU A 728 -28.00 -14.51 15.57
CA LEU A 728 -29.01 -15.09 14.67
C LEU A 728 -30.36 -15.29 15.39
N GLY A 729 -31.45 -14.87 14.73
CA GLY A 729 -32.82 -15.16 15.14
C GLY A 729 -33.25 -16.61 14.87
N GLU A 730 -34.56 -16.86 14.90
CA GLU A 730 -35.12 -18.15 14.52
C GLU A 730 -35.28 -18.26 13.00
N GLY A 731 -34.71 -19.31 12.41
CA GLY A 731 -34.70 -19.53 10.95
C GLY A 731 -33.56 -18.80 10.21
N ASP A 732 -32.88 -17.86 10.85
CA ASP A 732 -31.70 -17.18 10.28
C ASP A 732 -30.52 -18.15 10.10
N THR A 733 -29.72 -17.90 9.05
CA THR A 733 -28.46 -18.59 8.79
C THR A 733 -27.33 -17.64 8.42
N TYR A 734 -26.09 -18.09 8.64
CA TYR A 734 -24.85 -17.43 8.22
C TYR A 734 -23.97 -18.47 7.51
N THR A 735 -23.22 -18.08 6.47
CA THR A 735 -22.30 -18.98 5.75
C THR A 735 -20.87 -18.56 6.00
N ALA A 736 -20.09 -19.45 6.62
CA ALA A 736 -18.68 -19.24 6.91
C ALA A 736 -17.80 -19.84 5.81
N GLU A 737 -16.70 -19.15 5.47
CA GLU A 737 -15.67 -19.61 4.53
C GLU A 737 -14.28 -19.16 5.01
N PRO A 738 -13.27 -20.05 5.08
CA PRO A 738 -11.90 -19.66 5.39
C PRO A 738 -11.23 -18.95 4.21
N LEU A 739 -10.67 -17.77 4.49
CA LEU A 739 -9.80 -17.03 3.59
C LEU A 739 -8.38 -17.60 3.69
N VAL A 740 -8.02 -18.40 2.69
CA VAL A 740 -6.71 -19.06 2.51
C VAL A 740 -6.33 -19.03 1.03
N THR A 741 -5.02 -18.94 0.78
CA THR A 741 -4.34 -18.96 -0.52
C THR A 741 -4.11 -20.36 -1.09
N LEU A 742 -4.56 -21.41 -0.38
CA LEU A 742 -4.25 -22.81 -0.67
C LEU A 742 -5.06 -23.42 -1.82
N ASP A 743 -4.37 -23.87 -2.86
CA ASP A 743 -4.92 -24.79 -3.85
C ASP A 743 -5.11 -26.22 -3.29
N GLY A 744 -6.22 -26.87 -3.66
CA GLY A 744 -6.46 -28.29 -3.38
C GLY A 744 -6.63 -28.68 -1.89
N ALA A 745 -6.71 -27.71 -0.98
CA ALA A 745 -6.88 -27.96 0.46
C ALA A 745 -8.18 -28.72 0.78
N LYS A 746 -8.13 -29.49 1.88
CA LYS A 746 -9.25 -30.25 2.43
C LYS A 746 -9.80 -29.58 3.68
N TYR A 747 -11.08 -29.79 3.95
CA TYR A 747 -11.79 -29.18 5.07
C TYR A 747 -12.51 -30.26 5.89
N GLN A 748 -12.66 -30.02 7.18
CA GLN A 748 -13.60 -30.74 8.05
C GLN A 748 -14.13 -29.77 9.10
N TRP A 749 -15.44 -29.63 9.19
CA TRP A 749 -16.09 -28.72 10.14
C TRP A 749 -16.38 -29.38 11.49
N TYR A 750 -16.34 -28.55 12.53
CA TYR A 750 -16.59 -28.90 13.92
C TYR A 750 -17.59 -27.90 14.52
N LYS A 751 -18.43 -28.38 15.43
CA LYS A 751 -19.25 -27.55 16.31
C LYS A 751 -18.91 -27.87 17.77
N ASP A 752 -18.56 -26.85 18.54
CA ASP A 752 -18.18 -26.95 19.96
C ASP A 752 -17.09 -28.02 20.19
N GLY A 753 -16.14 -28.09 19.26
CA GLY A 753 -15.04 -29.08 19.24
C GLY A 753 -15.42 -30.49 18.76
N LYS A 754 -16.70 -30.76 18.45
CA LYS A 754 -17.19 -32.04 17.94
C LYS A 754 -17.32 -32.02 16.41
N GLU A 755 -16.82 -33.06 15.76
CA GLU A 755 -16.88 -33.23 14.30
C GLU A 755 -18.32 -33.26 13.77
N ILE A 756 -18.55 -32.59 12.64
CA ILE A 756 -19.82 -32.59 11.90
C ILE A 756 -19.70 -33.58 10.73
N GLU A 757 -20.41 -34.70 10.84
CA GLU A 757 -20.37 -35.79 9.86
C GLU A 757 -20.78 -35.30 8.46
N GLY A 758 -19.90 -35.49 7.47
CA GLY A 758 -20.14 -35.10 6.07
C GLY A 758 -20.00 -33.61 5.75
N ALA A 759 -19.47 -32.79 6.67
CA ALA A 759 -19.17 -31.38 6.42
C ALA A 759 -17.69 -31.20 6.02
N ASP A 760 -17.35 -31.55 4.78
CA ASP A 760 -16.00 -31.56 4.20
C ASP A 760 -15.77 -30.46 3.13
N THR A 761 -16.74 -29.58 2.93
CA THR A 761 -16.71 -28.46 1.96
C THR A 761 -16.01 -27.22 2.52
N LYS A 762 -15.42 -26.38 1.64
CA LYS A 762 -14.78 -25.10 2.03
C LYS A 762 -15.76 -24.15 2.73
N GLN A 763 -16.99 -24.06 2.23
CA GLN A 763 -18.07 -23.29 2.85
C GLN A 763 -18.93 -24.18 3.76
N TYR A 764 -19.46 -23.61 4.84
CA TYR A 764 -20.47 -24.26 5.68
C TYR A 764 -21.50 -23.23 6.21
N THR A 765 -22.78 -23.59 6.21
CA THR A 765 -23.88 -22.73 6.66
C THR A 765 -24.32 -23.13 8.06
N VAL A 766 -24.28 -22.18 8.99
CA VAL A 766 -24.63 -22.35 10.41
C VAL A 766 -26.01 -21.74 10.71
N SER A 767 -26.75 -22.36 11.63
CA SER A 767 -28.11 -21.94 12.05
C SER A 767 -28.34 -21.98 13.56
N ASP A 768 -27.44 -22.59 14.33
CA ASP A 768 -27.64 -22.93 15.75
C ASP A 768 -26.57 -22.28 16.61
N ALA A 769 -26.91 -21.90 17.85
CA ALA A 769 -25.92 -21.36 18.78
C ALA A 769 -24.78 -22.33 19.09
N GLY A 770 -23.57 -21.81 19.22
CA GLY A 770 -22.32 -22.57 19.43
C GLY A 770 -21.13 -21.99 18.67
N THR A 771 -19.94 -22.51 18.93
CA THR A 771 -18.72 -22.15 18.19
C THR A 771 -18.49 -23.14 17.06
N TYR A 772 -18.37 -22.64 15.82
CA TYR A 772 -18.03 -23.45 14.66
C TYR A 772 -16.59 -23.17 14.24
N SER A 773 -15.83 -24.24 14.06
CA SER A 773 -14.45 -24.19 13.60
C SER A 773 -14.23 -25.13 12.41
N VAL A 774 -13.26 -24.80 11.57
CA VAL A 774 -12.87 -25.63 10.42
C VAL A 774 -11.42 -26.05 10.56
N ARG A 775 -11.18 -27.34 10.34
CA ARG A 775 -9.83 -27.89 10.17
C ARG A 775 -9.49 -27.88 8.70
N ILE A 776 -8.40 -27.21 8.36
CA ILE A 776 -7.90 -27.04 7.00
C ILE A 776 -6.61 -27.85 6.89
N THR A 777 -6.58 -28.79 5.94
CA THR A 777 -5.37 -29.59 5.63
C THR A 777 -4.87 -29.20 4.24
N ALA A 778 -3.68 -28.60 4.18
CA ALA A 778 -3.02 -28.17 2.96
C ALA A 778 -2.45 -29.35 2.15
N ALA A 779 -2.17 -29.14 0.86
CA ALA A 779 -1.60 -30.18 -0.02
C ALA A 779 -0.19 -30.64 0.42
N ASN A 780 0.56 -29.76 1.08
CA ASN A 780 1.88 -30.04 1.69
C ASN A 780 1.80 -30.82 3.02
N GLY A 781 0.60 -31.15 3.51
CA GLY A 781 0.39 -31.86 4.77
C GLY A 781 0.31 -30.99 6.03
N GLY A 782 0.50 -29.67 5.93
CA GLY A 782 0.23 -28.73 7.02
C GLY A 782 -1.25 -28.74 7.41
N GLU A 783 -1.55 -28.67 8.71
CA GLU A 783 -2.91 -28.73 9.24
C GLU A 783 -3.14 -27.65 10.31
N ARG A 784 -4.18 -26.84 10.14
CA ARG A 784 -4.58 -25.78 11.09
C ARG A 784 -6.08 -25.85 11.36
N THR A 785 -6.48 -25.73 12.62
CA THR A 785 -7.91 -25.60 13.00
C THR A 785 -8.20 -24.15 13.40
N VAL A 786 -9.27 -23.59 12.86
CA VAL A 786 -9.59 -22.15 12.95
C VAL A 786 -11.01 -21.97 13.47
N ASP A 787 -11.18 -21.19 14.53
CA ASP A 787 -12.48 -20.70 15.00
C ASP A 787 -13.07 -19.73 13.96
N MET A 788 -14.14 -20.14 13.28
CA MET A 788 -14.69 -19.40 12.13
C MET A 788 -15.82 -18.46 12.52
N VAL A 789 -16.79 -18.98 13.28
CA VAL A 789 -17.98 -18.23 13.67
C VAL A 789 -18.49 -18.66 15.04
N ARG A 790 -18.84 -17.70 15.89
CA ARG A 790 -19.55 -17.91 17.15
C ARG A 790 -20.98 -17.42 16.98
N VAL A 791 -21.91 -18.37 16.99
CA VAL A 791 -23.33 -18.09 16.85
C VAL A 791 -23.93 -17.87 18.24
N HIS A 792 -24.36 -16.63 18.48
CA HIS A 792 -25.25 -16.27 19.56
C HIS A 792 -26.69 -16.31 19.04
N ARG A 793 -27.65 -16.66 19.90
CA ARG A 793 -29.04 -16.27 19.62
C ARG A 793 -29.19 -14.80 19.94
N SER A 794 -30.02 -14.09 19.17
CA SER A 794 -30.64 -12.86 19.68
C SER A 794 -31.26 -13.17 21.05
N GLN A 795 -31.07 -12.29 22.04
CA GLN A 795 -31.96 -12.28 23.21
C GLN A 795 -33.38 -12.16 22.66
N GLY A 796 -34.12 -13.26 22.67
CA GLY A 796 -35.47 -13.29 22.11
C GLY A 796 -36.29 -12.27 22.89
N GLN A 797 -36.76 -11.22 22.22
CA GLN A 797 -37.48 -10.07 22.80
C GLN A 797 -38.38 -10.57 23.92
N ALA A 798 -37.96 -10.34 25.18
CA ALA A 798 -38.40 -11.13 26.32
C ALA A 798 -39.94 -11.21 26.31
N PRO A 799 -40.55 -12.42 26.13
CA PRO A 799 -41.86 -12.53 25.49
C PRO A 799 -42.84 -11.59 26.17
N GLU A 800 -43.31 -10.59 25.39
CA GLU A 800 -44.01 -9.42 25.91
C GLU A 800 -45.03 -9.86 26.95
N TYR A 801 -45.02 -9.27 28.16
CA TYR A 801 -45.71 -9.82 29.33
C TYR A 801 -47.22 -9.97 29.09
N PHE A 802 -47.61 -11.14 28.60
CA PHE A 802 -48.93 -11.45 28.07
C PHE A 802 -49.66 -12.30 29.10
N CYS A 803 -49.96 -11.69 30.25
CA CYS A 803 -50.60 -12.33 31.40
C CYS A 803 -51.84 -13.14 30.96
N GLY A 804 -51.79 -14.46 31.15
CA GLY A 804 -52.75 -15.46 30.67
C GLY A 804 -52.22 -16.42 29.59
N ASP A 805 -51.17 -16.08 28.85
CA ASP A 805 -50.51 -16.94 27.84
C ASP A 805 -49.42 -17.77 28.50
N ALA A 806 -49.82 -18.94 29.01
CA ALA A 806 -48.97 -19.84 29.77
C ALA A 806 -48.13 -20.77 28.88
N ASN A 807 -48.53 -20.98 27.62
CA ASN A 807 -47.83 -21.85 26.69
C ASN A 807 -46.85 -21.11 25.75
N LEU A 808 -46.92 -19.77 25.69
CA LEU A 808 -46.18 -18.86 24.82
C LEU A 808 -46.53 -18.98 23.32
N ASP A 809 -47.79 -19.27 22.98
CA ASP A 809 -48.30 -19.32 21.59
C ASP A 809 -48.84 -17.97 21.06
N GLY A 810 -48.87 -16.94 21.91
CA GLY A 810 -49.31 -15.57 21.57
C GLY A 810 -50.83 -15.39 21.72
N ARG A 811 -51.53 -16.28 22.43
CA ARG A 811 -53.00 -16.28 22.56
C ARG A 811 -53.43 -16.84 23.91
N ILE A 812 -54.26 -16.09 24.64
CA ILE A 812 -54.90 -16.62 25.86
C ILE A 812 -56.09 -17.49 25.45
N ASN A 813 -56.00 -18.80 25.68
CA ASN A 813 -57.06 -19.74 25.32
C ASN A 813 -57.12 -20.97 26.25
N VAL A 814 -58.02 -21.92 25.96
CA VAL A 814 -58.13 -23.17 26.73
C VAL A 814 -56.83 -23.99 26.77
N SER A 815 -55.92 -23.83 25.80
CA SER A 815 -54.62 -24.51 25.75
C SER A 815 -53.71 -24.09 26.92
N ASP A 816 -53.73 -22.82 27.30
CA ASP A 816 -52.99 -22.27 28.43
C ASP A 816 -53.52 -22.80 29.76
N ALA A 817 -54.85 -22.80 29.92
CA ALA A 817 -55.50 -23.40 31.07
C ALA A 817 -55.17 -24.90 31.19
N VAL A 818 -55.03 -25.60 30.07
CA VAL A 818 -54.57 -27.00 30.04
C VAL A 818 -53.09 -27.11 30.42
N ALA A 819 -52.21 -26.21 29.96
CA ALA A 819 -50.79 -26.19 30.34
C ALA A 819 -50.62 -25.93 31.85
N VAL A 820 -51.35 -24.95 32.39
CA VAL A 820 -51.43 -24.65 33.83
C VAL A 820 -51.93 -25.84 34.64
N LEU A 821 -53.01 -26.50 34.22
CA LEU A 821 -53.52 -27.69 34.91
C LEU A 821 -52.55 -28.88 34.83
N GLN A 822 -51.84 -29.06 33.71
CA GLN A 822 -50.82 -30.10 33.57
C GLN A 822 -49.61 -29.83 34.50
N TYR A 823 -49.15 -28.59 34.57
CA TYR A 823 -48.11 -28.15 35.50
C TYR A 823 -48.54 -28.34 36.96
N ALA A 824 -49.71 -27.81 37.35
CA ALA A 824 -50.25 -27.95 38.69
C ALA A 824 -50.44 -29.42 39.13
N ALA A 825 -50.79 -30.32 38.18
CA ALA A 825 -50.91 -31.74 38.45
C ALA A 825 -49.56 -32.50 38.50
N ASN A 826 -48.58 -32.15 37.66
CA ASN A 826 -47.26 -32.79 37.65
C ASN A 826 -46.16 -31.90 37.01
N ARG A 827 -45.65 -30.95 37.80
CA ARG A 827 -44.55 -30.02 37.45
C ARG A 827 -43.28 -30.68 36.89
N VAL A 828 -43.02 -31.95 37.21
CA VAL A 828 -41.83 -32.70 36.74
C VAL A 828 -42.04 -33.30 35.35
N LYS A 829 -43.28 -33.69 35.02
CA LYS A 829 -43.62 -34.22 33.68
C LYS A 829 -44.01 -33.12 32.69
N TYR A 830 -44.59 -32.04 33.20
CA TYR A 830 -45.10 -30.91 32.43
C TYR A 830 -44.57 -29.61 33.03
N PRO A 831 -43.28 -29.27 32.85
CA PRO A 831 -42.74 -27.99 33.26
C PRO A 831 -43.29 -26.86 32.36
N LEU A 832 -43.51 -25.69 32.95
CA LEU A 832 -43.63 -24.43 32.21
C LEU A 832 -42.23 -23.78 32.12
N SER A 833 -42.01 -22.94 31.12
CA SER A 833 -40.83 -22.07 31.04
C SER A 833 -40.88 -20.97 32.11
N GLU A 834 -39.76 -20.29 32.37
CA GLU A 834 -39.72 -19.22 33.37
C GLU A 834 -40.71 -18.08 33.03
N GLN A 835 -40.79 -17.66 31.76
CA GLN A 835 -41.81 -16.71 31.32
C GLN A 835 -43.23 -17.30 31.34
N GLY A 836 -43.40 -18.59 31.03
CA GLY A 836 -44.69 -19.27 31.15
C GLY A 836 -45.20 -19.31 32.60
N LEU A 837 -44.32 -19.39 33.59
CA LEU A 837 -44.66 -19.25 35.02
C LEU A 837 -45.05 -17.81 35.38
N VAL A 838 -44.46 -16.80 34.75
CA VAL A 838 -44.79 -15.38 34.98
C VAL A 838 -46.11 -15.00 34.31
N ASN A 839 -46.39 -15.52 33.11
CA ASN A 839 -47.65 -15.29 32.42
C ASN A 839 -48.82 -16.10 33.02
N ALA A 840 -48.55 -17.27 33.61
CA ALA A 840 -49.57 -18.14 34.18
C ALA A 840 -50.09 -17.72 35.57
N ASP A 841 -49.38 -16.86 36.31
CA ASP A 841 -49.82 -16.33 37.61
C ASP A 841 -50.81 -15.19 37.36
N VAL A 842 -52.11 -15.51 37.41
CA VAL A 842 -53.18 -14.61 36.93
C VAL A 842 -54.29 -14.37 37.95
N ASP A 843 -54.46 -15.25 38.95
CA ASP A 843 -55.61 -15.19 39.88
C ASP A 843 -55.42 -14.19 41.04
N GLY A 844 -54.22 -13.61 41.17
CA GLY A 844 -53.84 -12.69 42.24
C GLY A 844 -53.29 -13.38 43.49
N VAL A 845 -53.02 -14.68 43.45
CA VAL A 845 -52.46 -15.48 44.56
C VAL A 845 -51.13 -16.11 44.11
N THR A 846 -50.02 -15.55 44.59
CA THR A 846 -48.66 -15.94 44.16
C THR A 846 -48.40 -17.45 44.14
N GLY A 847 -48.19 -17.99 42.94
CA GLY A 847 -47.68 -19.34 42.66
C GLY A 847 -48.71 -20.31 42.08
N ILE A 848 -48.53 -20.63 40.79
CA ILE A 848 -49.42 -21.41 39.91
C ILE A 848 -50.21 -22.54 40.58
N THR A 849 -51.54 -22.42 40.48
CA THR A 849 -52.56 -23.34 41.00
C THR A 849 -53.55 -23.77 39.90
N GLY A 850 -54.66 -24.42 40.28
CA GLY A 850 -55.79 -24.66 39.38
C GLY A 850 -56.75 -23.47 39.24
N SER A 851 -56.63 -22.43 40.08
CA SER A 851 -57.43 -21.20 40.00
C SER A 851 -57.02 -20.35 38.80
N ASP A 852 -55.73 -20.27 38.52
CA ASP A 852 -55.16 -19.59 37.36
C ASP A 852 -55.77 -20.08 36.04
N ALA A 853 -55.88 -21.41 35.90
CA ALA A 853 -56.54 -22.03 34.75
C ALA A 853 -58.03 -21.68 34.63
N ILE A 854 -58.72 -21.39 35.74
CA ILE A 854 -60.11 -20.94 35.73
C ILE A 854 -60.20 -19.48 35.28
N VAL A 855 -59.25 -18.63 35.69
CA VAL A 855 -59.19 -17.22 35.27
C VAL A 855 -58.83 -17.11 33.78
N ILE A 856 -57.88 -17.92 33.30
CA ILE A 856 -57.58 -18.07 31.86
C ILE A 856 -58.83 -18.52 31.09
N GLN A 857 -59.57 -19.52 31.58
CA GLN A 857 -60.85 -19.94 30.97
C GLN A 857 -61.93 -18.85 31.01
N GLN A 858 -61.89 -17.95 32.00
CA GLN A 858 -62.79 -16.80 32.07
C GLN A 858 -62.41 -15.69 31.06
N VAL A 859 -61.13 -15.57 30.68
CA VAL A 859 -60.70 -14.69 29.59
C VAL A 859 -61.04 -15.30 28.21
N ASP A 860 -60.76 -16.59 27.99
CA ASP A 860 -61.16 -17.34 26.78
C ASP A 860 -62.69 -17.29 26.56
N ALA A 861 -63.48 -17.37 27.64
CA ALA A 861 -64.94 -17.23 27.60
C ALA A 861 -65.44 -15.77 27.53
N GLY A 862 -64.56 -14.76 27.54
CA GLY A 862 -64.92 -13.33 27.49
C GLY A 862 -65.66 -12.81 28.73
N VAL A 863 -65.55 -13.50 29.86
CA VAL A 863 -66.14 -13.12 31.16
C VAL A 863 -65.28 -12.08 31.88
N ILE A 864 -63.95 -12.18 31.72
CA ILE A 864 -62.92 -11.23 32.16
C ILE A 864 -62.16 -10.77 30.91
N LYS A 865 -61.70 -9.53 30.84
CA LYS A 865 -60.81 -9.10 29.74
C LYS A 865 -59.35 -9.33 30.13
N GLN A 866 -58.51 -9.62 29.15
CA GLN A 866 -57.05 -9.69 29.32
C GLN A 866 -56.46 -8.47 30.04
N ALA A 867 -56.94 -7.26 29.75
CA ALA A 867 -56.49 -6.02 30.39
C ALA A 867 -56.92 -5.85 31.88
N GLU A 868 -57.59 -6.85 32.45
CA GLU A 868 -57.93 -6.96 33.87
C GLU A 868 -57.01 -7.96 34.60
N LEU A 869 -56.05 -8.59 33.90
CA LEU A 869 -55.05 -9.51 34.48
C LEU A 869 -53.71 -8.81 34.78
N PRO A 870 -52.95 -9.28 35.79
CA PRO A 870 -53.35 -10.27 36.80
C PRO A 870 -54.42 -9.68 37.74
N LEU A 871 -55.32 -10.53 38.23
CA LEU A 871 -56.40 -10.07 39.12
C LEU A 871 -55.84 -9.50 40.42
N VAL A 872 -56.40 -8.37 40.87
CA VAL A 872 -56.01 -7.71 42.12
C VAL A 872 -57.05 -8.05 43.20
N GLN A 873 -56.58 -8.45 44.40
CA GLN A 873 -57.41 -8.78 45.56
C GLN A 873 -58.06 -7.55 46.23
#